data_AF-A0A9Q0NSZ0-F1
#
_entry.id   AF-A0A9Q0NSZ0-F1
#
_cell.length_a   1.000
_cell.length_b   1.000
_cell.length_c   1.000
_cell.angle_alpha   90.00
_cell.angle_beta   90.00
_cell.angle_gamma   90.00
#
_symmetry.space_group_name_H-M   'P 1'
#
loop_
_entity.id
_entity.type
_entity.pdbx_description
1 polymer ?
#
loop_
_entity_poly.entity_id
_entity_poly.type
_entity_poly.pdbx_seq_one_letter_code
_entity_poly.pdbx_strand_id
1 'polypeptide(L)'
;MRESMATDIQKLIGTSEEDDEDMDMDVKEEDEENGGKHIAAQIMVGMDGGMTSNSSDNQFQHHQQFQEQVSSPGGGARRSRPLEEKERTKLRERHRRAITARILAGLRRHGNYNLRVRADINDVIAALAREAGWVVLPDGTTFPSRSQGSRPAGGTSAAVTSSSSHLVSQPTTPPGSIRGVSPGHQTPVEYNSCRMKGVFIPNPSPYDQSASTQSQTPGMVGEGREQTESDPRVGGSMDTINDKQIVAIPPIPKLTERDFAGSPFIPVYVMLPLGAINMKCELVDPDGLLKQLKVLKSANVDGVMVDCWWGIVEAHAPQEYNWNGYKRLFQMVHELKLKLQVVMSFHECGGNVGDDVCIPLPNWVAEIGRSNPDIFFTDREGRRNPECLSWGIDKERVLRGRTAIEVYFDYMRSFRVEFDEFFEDGIISMVEVGLGPCGELRYPSCPVKHGWRYPGIGEFQCYDKYFLKSLKKTAEARGHPFWARGPDNAGSYNSQPHETGFFCDGGDYDGYYGRFFLNWYARILVDHGDQVLSLAKLAFEGTQIAAKLLGIHWWYKTASHAAELTAGFYNPCNHDGYAAIVAILKKHGAILNFSCSELWAVDQQVDFAEAHSDPEGLVWQVLNAAWDVGIPVASENALPCYDRVMYNKILDNAKPLNDPDGRHFLSFTYLRLSPLLMERQTYMEFERFVKRMHGEAVLDLQV
;
A
#
# COMPACT_ATOMS: atom_id res chain seq x y z
N MET A 1 44.35 41.93 26.20
CA MET A 1 43.86 41.82 27.59
C MET A 1 42.64 40.91 27.50
N ARG A 2 42.73 39.66 27.98
CA ARG A 2 42.72 39.24 29.39
C ARG A 2 41.34 39.53 30.00
N GLU A 3 40.52 38.47 30.19
CA GLU A 3 40.31 37.76 31.48
C GLU A 3 39.46 38.61 32.44
N SER A 4 38.49 38.12 33.21
CA SER A 4 38.09 36.79 33.68
C SER A 4 36.56 36.88 33.99
N MET A 5 35.73 35.85 34.23
CA MET A 5 35.94 34.72 35.13
C MET A 5 34.80 33.68 34.98
N ALA A 6 35.13 32.41 34.76
CA ALA A 6 34.32 31.27 35.22
C ALA A 6 34.64 31.06 36.72
N THR A 7 33.86 30.38 37.58
CA THR A 7 33.30 29.02 37.43
C THR A 7 32.39 28.74 38.66
N ASP A 8 31.53 27.74 38.55
CA ASP A 8 31.03 26.83 39.62
C ASP A 8 30.57 27.36 41.00
N ILE A 9 29.28 27.11 41.30
CA ILE A 9 28.90 26.32 42.48
C ILE A 9 27.87 25.26 42.03
N GLN A 10 28.23 24.00 42.18
CA GLN A 10 27.34 22.84 42.02
C GLN A 10 27.34 22.02 43.32
N LYS A 11 26.25 21.28 43.56
CA LYS A 11 25.89 20.50 44.77
C LYS A 11 25.43 21.30 46.00
N LEU A 12 24.12 21.26 46.23
CA LEU A 12 23.58 20.53 47.39
C LEU A 12 22.51 19.55 46.88
N ILE A 13 22.58 18.29 47.32
CA ILE A 13 21.66 17.20 47.00
C ILE A 13 20.95 16.84 48.31
N GLY A 14 19.62 16.65 48.30
CA GLY A 14 18.92 16.16 49.49
C GLY A 14 17.38 16.24 49.47
N THR A 15 16.74 15.19 48.93
CA THR A 15 15.54 14.49 49.46
C THR A 15 14.25 15.26 49.84
N SER A 16 13.20 15.06 49.04
CA SER A 16 11.81 14.66 49.39
C SER A 16 11.04 14.57 48.04
N GLU A 17 10.56 13.45 47.51
CA GLU A 17 9.55 12.49 48.02
C GLU A 17 8.23 13.15 48.46
N GLU A 18 7.12 12.54 47.99
CA GLU A 18 5.70 12.84 48.23
C GLU A 18 5.09 14.06 47.50
N ASP A 19 4.25 13.78 46.48
CA ASP A 19 2.85 14.27 46.36
C ASP A 19 2.22 13.77 45.04
N ASP A 20 1.94 12.46 44.96
CA ASP A 20 1.00 11.88 43.97
C ASP A 20 -0.42 11.92 44.59
N GLU A 21 -1.18 13.00 44.33
CA GLU A 21 -2.61 13.04 44.68
C GLU A 21 -3.48 12.46 43.55
N ASP A 22 -3.85 11.19 43.70
CA ASP A 22 -4.90 10.53 42.91
C ASP A 22 -6.25 11.27 43.07
N MET A 23 -6.68 11.99 42.03
CA MET A 23 -8.06 12.50 41.97
C MET A 23 -9.04 11.40 41.55
N ASP A 24 -9.45 10.63 42.56
CA ASP A 24 -10.55 9.68 42.47
C ASP A 24 -11.86 10.41 42.10
N MET A 25 -12.60 9.89 41.12
CA MET A 25 -13.82 10.51 40.59
C MET A 25 -14.98 9.54 40.69
N ASP A 26 -15.66 9.59 41.83
CA ASP A 26 -16.91 8.88 42.12
C ASP A 26 -17.94 9.05 40.99
N VAL A 27 -18.19 7.97 40.25
CA VAL A 27 -19.34 7.87 39.36
C VAL A 27 -20.49 7.28 40.16
N LYS A 28 -21.39 8.14 40.65
CA LYS A 28 -22.67 7.71 41.23
C LYS A 28 -23.47 6.95 40.18
N GLU A 29 -23.73 5.67 40.43
CA GLU A 29 -24.79 4.93 39.74
C GLU A 29 -26.13 5.22 40.45
N GLU A 30 -27.17 5.55 39.68
CA GLU A 30 -28.55 5.69 40.20
C GLU A 30 -29.27 4.35 40.01
N ASP A 31 -29.50 3.62 41.10
CA ASP A 31 -30.28 2.38 41.11
C ASP A 31 -31.78 2.70 41.29
N GLU A 32 -32.63 2.19 40.39
CA GLU A 32 -34.07 2.14 40.61
C GLU A 32 -34.43 0.96 41.55
N GLU A 33 -34.81 1.28 42.79
CA GLU A 33 -35.37 0.30 43.73
C GLU A 33 -36.69 -0.29 43.23
N ASN A 34 -36.82 -1.63 43.28
CA ASN A 34 -38.12 -2.27 43.48
C ASN A 34 -37.97 -3.49 44.40
N GLY A 35 -38.49 -3.37 45.62
CA GLY A 35 -38.14 -4.23 46.75
C GLY A 35 -38.88 -5.57 46.84
N GLY A 36 -38.23 -6.59 47.41
CA GLY A 36 -38.73 -7.98 47.44
C GLY A 36 -38.21 -8.91 48.55
N LYS A 37 -38.05 -8.40 49.79
CA LYS A 37 -37.94 -9.12 51.08
C LYS A 37 -37.20 -10.48 51.18
N HIS A 38 -36.06 -10.44 51.89
CA HIS A 38 -35.51 -11.40 52.87
C HIS A 38 -36.15 -12.79 53.10
N ILE A 39 -35.29 -13.81 53.28
CA ILE A 39 -35.03 -14.51 54.58
C ILE A 39 -33.65 -15.20 54.54
N ALA A 40 -33.12 -15.59 55.71
CA ALA A 40 -31.70 -15.73 56.02
C ALA A 40 -31.03 -17.11 55.80
N ALA A 41 -29.70 -17.12 55.96
CA ALA A 41 -28.75 -18.23 55.80
C ALA A 41 -28.88 -19.39 56.82
N GLN A 42 -28.30 -20.55 56.48
CA GLN A 42 -27.37 -21.29 57.37
C GLN A 42 -26.60 -22.47 56.72
N ILE A 43 -25.27 -22.38 56.78
CA ILE A 43 -24.24 -23.38 57.19
C ILE A 43 -24.68 -24.87 57.36
N MET A 44 -24.07 -25.83 56.63
CA MET A 44 -23.12 -26.83 57.21
C MET A 44 -22.51 -27.85 56.22
N VAL A 45 -21.42 -28.48 56.68
CA VAL A 45 -20.54 -29.44 56.00
C VAL A 45 -20.87 -30.88 56.41
N GLY A 46 -20.66 -31.85 55.52
CA GLY A 46 -20.74 -33.31 55.78
C GLY A 46 -20.98 -34.06 54.47
N MET A 47 -19.99 -34.57 53.72
CA MET A 47 -18.91 -35.52 54.01
C MET A 47 -19.30 -36.99 53.72
N ASP A 48 -18.50 -37.56 52.81
CA ASP A 48 -18.19 -38.98 52.58
C ASP A 48 -19.06 -39.91 51.70
N GLY A 49 -18.34 -40.81 51.01
CA GLY A 49 -18.81 -42.17 50.72
C GLY A 49 -19.24 -42.52 49.29
N GLY A 50 -18.39 -43.29 48.59
CA GLY A 50 -18.89 -44.41 47.75
C GLY A 50 -18.55 -44.40 46.25
N MET A 51 -17.64 -45.27 45.84
CA MET A 51 -17.49 -45.70 44.44
C MET A 51 -18.73 -46.48 43.96
N THR A 52 -19.05 -46.41 42.66
CA THR A 52 -19.05 -47.60 41.77
C THR A 52 -19.26 -47.22 40.30
N SER A 53 -18.75 -48.08 39.42
CA SER A 53 -18.89 -48.02 37.96
C SER A 53 -20.27 -48.48 37.47
N ASN A 54 -20.69 -48.03 36.29
CA ASN A 54 -20.84 -48.93 35.13
C ASN A 54 -21.17 -48.20 33.82
N SER A 55 -20.86 -48.88 32.72
CA SER A 55 -20.89 -48.40 31.34
C SER A 55 -22.24 -48.55 30.63
N SER A 56 -22.25 -48.02 29.40
CA SER A 56 -22.85 -48.60 28.18
C SER A 56 -24.38 -48.58 27.96
N ASP A 57 -24.73 -47.74 26.97
CA ASP A 57 -25.36 -48.13 25.69
C ASP A 57 -26.88 -48.05 25.44
N ASN A 58 -27.12 -47.75 24.16
CA ASN A 58 -28.35 -47.80 23.36
C ASN A 58 -29.39 -46.68 23.60
N GLN A 59 -29.67 -45.75 22.67
CA GLN A 59 -29.99 -45.80 21.22
C GLN A 59 -31.50 -46.00 20.94
N PHE A 60 -31.99 -45.26 19.93
CA PHE A 60 -33.30 -45.31 19.24
C PHE A 60 -34.46 -44.35 19.64
N GLN A 61 -34.63 -43.33 18.79
CA GLN A 61 -35.84 -42.94 18.04
C GLN A 61 -37.25 -43.05 18.69
N HIS A 62 -37.95 -41.91 18.80
CA HIS A 62 -39.11 -41.52 17.95
C HIS A 62 -39.53 -40.07 18.30
N HIS A 63 -39.64 -39.11 17.37
CA HIS A 63 -40.77 -38.85 16.44
C HIS A 63 -42.09 -38.42 17.13
N GLN A 64 -42.43 -37.12 17.11
CA GLN A 64 -43.61 -36.58 16.40
C GLN A 64 -43.77 -35.05 16.50
N GLN A 65 -44.41 -34.48 15.47
CA GLN A 65 -44.82 -33.08 15.37
C GLN A 65 -46.10 -32.82 16.19
N PHE A 66 -46.32 -31.57 16.60
CA PHE A 66 -47.67 -30.98 16.63
C PHE A 66 -47.65 -29.51 16.20
N GLN A 67 -48.83 -29.00 15.86
CA GLN A 67 -49.03 -27.96 14.86
C GLN A 67 -49.50 -26.60 15.45
N GLU A 68 -49.22 -25.54 14.68
CA GLU A 68 -49.71 -24.15 14.71
C GLU A 68 -50.88 -23.77 15.65
N GLN A 69 -50.77 -22.62 16.33
CA GLN A 69 -51.68 -21.49 16.06
C GLN A 69 -51.17 -20.12 16.55
N VAL A 70 -51.80 -19.07 16.03
CA VAL A 70 -51.32 -17.67 16.00
C VAL A 70 -51.78 -16.85 17.20
N SER A 71 -50.90 -16.03 17.77
CA SER A 71 -51.27 -14.74 18.38
C SER A 71 -50.08 -13.79 18.57
N SER A 72 -50.36 -12.49 18.46
CA SER A 72 -49.50 -11.34 18.73
C SER A 72 -50.44 -10.21 19.21
N PRO A 73 -49.97 -9.11 19.86
CA PRO A 73 -48.58 -8.68 20.04
C PRO A 73 -48.17 -8.30 21.49
N GLY A 74 -46.87 -8.09 21.71
CA GLY A 74 -46.34 -7.28 22.83
C GLY A 74 -45.55 -8.05 23.90
N GLY A 75 -44.42 -7.49 24.31
CA GLY A 75 -43.57 -8.05 25.39
C GLY A 75 -42.17 -8.44 24.92
N GLY A 76 -41.32 -7.46 24.59
CA GLY A 76 -39.95 -7.70 24.14
C GLY A 76 -39.01 -8.14 25.28
N ALA A 77 -38.92 -9.44 25.54
CA ALA A 77 -37.88 -10.01 26.40
C ALA A 77 -36.51 -9.95 25.71
N ARG A 78 -35.69 -8.95 26.07
CA ARG A 78 -34.29 -8.87 25.61
C ARG A 78 -33.52 -10.11 26.06
N ARG A 79 -33.00 -10.91 25.12
CA ARG A 79 -31.96 -11.91 25.44
C ARG A 79 -30.75 -11.18 26.02
N SER A 80 -30.39 -11.51 27.26
CA SER A 80 -29.17 -11.01 27.91
C SER A 80 -27.95 -11.48 27.13
N ARG A 81 -27.06 -10.54 26.78
CA ARG A 81 -25.76 -10.87 26.18
C ARG A 81 -24.85 -11.55 27.22
N PRO A 82 -23.90 -12.41 26.81
CA PRO A 82 -22.92 -13.01 27.73
C PRO A 82 -22.19 -11.94 28.54
N LEU A 83 -21.89 -12.23 29.81
CA LEU A 83 -21.25 -11.29 30.73
C LEU A 83 -19.90 -10.78 30.17
N GLU A 84 -19.10 -11.67 29.58
CA GLU A 84 -17.83 -11.33 28.91
C GLU A 84 -18.00 -10.35 27.74
N GLU A 85 -19.08 -10.43 26.96
CA GLU A 85 -19.34 -9.49 25.87
C GLU A 85 -19.75 -8.10 26.42
N LYS A 86 -20.49 -8.09 27.54
CA LYS A 86 -20.85 -6.88 28.28
C LYS A 86 -19.59 -6.21 28.86
N GLU A 87 -18.65 -6.99 29.39
CA GLU A 87 -17.37 -6.49 29.92
C GLU A 87 -16.41 -6.02 28.82
N ARG A 88 -16.25 -6.77 27.72
CA ARG A 88 -15.50 -6.29 26.53
C ARG A 88 -16.09 -5.00 25.98
N THR A 89 -17.42 -4.81 26.06
CA THR A 89 -18.08 -3.56 25.66
C THR A 89 -17.83 -2.43 26.66
N LYS A 90 -17.89 -2.69 27.98
CA LYS A 90 -17.49 -1.73 29.02
C LYS A 90 -16.02 -1.31 28.86
N LEU A 91 -15.11 -2.24 28.57
CA LEU A 91 -13.68 -1.97 28.38
C LEU A 91 -13.42 -1.11 27.14
N ARG A 92 -14.03 -1.45 25.99
CA ARG A 92 -13.98 -0.61 24.77
C ARG A 92 -14.49 0.80 25.02
N GLU A 93 -15.59 0.95 25.75
CA GLU A 93 -16.17 2.25 26.06
C GLU A 93 -15.30 3.05 27.05
N ARG A 94 -14.71 2.41 28.07
CA ARG A 94 -13.70 3.03 28.95
C ARG A 94 -12.48 3.52 28.16
N HIS A 95 -11.94 2.68 27.28
CA HIS A 95 -10.79 3.03 26.44
C HIS A 95 -11.11 4.19 25.47
N ARG A 96 -12.29 4.17 24.83
CA ARG A 96 -12.78 5.27 23.99
C ARG A 96 -12.90 6.59 24.75
N ARG A 97 -13.44 6.56 25.98
CA ARG A 97 -13.54 7.74 26.86
C ARG A 97 -12.16 8.24 27.28
N ALA A 98 -11.23 7.37 27.63
CA ALA A 98 -9.86 7.73 27.99
C ALA A 98 -9.10 8.41 26.84
N ILE A 99 -9.21 7.88 25.61
CA ILE A 99 -8.64 8.52 24.41
C ILE A 99 -9.27 9.90 24.18
N THR A 100 -10.59 9.99 24.22
CA THR A 100 -11.31 11.26 24.01
C THR A 100 -10.90 12.31 25.04
N ALA A 101 -10.76 11.93 26.32
CA ALA A 101 -10.30 12.80 27.39
C ALA A 101 -8.85 13.30 27.17
N ARG A 102 -7.93 12.41 26.72
CA ARG A 102 -6.55 12.79 26.39
C ARG A 102 -6.48 13.79 25.23
N ILE A 103 -7.27 13.58 24.18
CA ILE A 103 -7.35 14.49 23.03
C ILE A 103 -7.86 15.87 23.47
N LEU A 104 -8.96 15.92 24.22
CA LEU A 104 -9.54 17.19 24.71
C LEU A 104 -8.61 17.92 25.69
N ALA A 105 -7.90 17.20 26.55
CA ALA A 105 -6.88 17.77 27.42
C ALA A 105 -5.70 18.35 26.62
N GLY A 106 -5.26 17.67 25.56
CA GLY A 106 -4.25 18.18 24.62
C GLY A 106 -4.70 19.45 23.90
N LEU A 107 -5.92 19.45 23.33
CA LEU A 107 -6.52 20.61 22.67
C LEU A 107 -6.66 21.81 23.63
N ARG A 108 -7.02 21.58 24.89
CA ARG A 108 -7.08 22.65 25.91
C ARG A 108 -5.71 23.23 26.26
N ARG A 109 -4.64 22.40 26.28
CA ARG A 109 -3.28 22.86 26.60
C ARG A 109 -2.57 23.53 25.42
N HIS A 110 -2.85 23.10 24.18
CA HIS A 110 -2.04 23.43 23.02
C HIS A 110 -2.82 24.09 21.85
N GLY A 111 -4.14 24.02 21.82
CA GLY A 111 -4.97 24.54 20.72
C GLY A 111 -5.17 26.06 20.69
N ASN A 112 -4.46 26.82 21.53
CA ASN A 112 -4.48 28.29 21.60
C ASN A 112 -5.88 28.93 21.72
N TYR A 113 -6.88 28.18 22.20
CA TYR A 113 -8.23 28.68 22.43
C TYR A 113 -8.27 29.62 23.64
N ASN A 114 -8.97 30.76 23.50
CA ASN A 114 -9.17 31.72 24.59
C ASN A 114 -10.23 31.22 25.59
N LEU A 115 -9.87 30.20 26.36
CA LEU A 115 -10.72 29.51 27.33
C LEU A 115 -10.46 30.00 28.75
N ARG A 116 -11.49 29.92 29.60
CA ARG A 116 -11.33 30.22 31.04
C ARG A 116 -10.45 29.17 31.70
N VAL A 117 -9.74 29.54 32.77
CA VAL A 117 -8.87 28.64 33.54
C VAL A 117 -9.60 27.37 34.02
N ARG A 118 -10.92 27.45 34.26
CA ARG A 118 -11.81 26.32 34.62
C ARG A 118 -12.81 25.93 33.52
N ALA A 119 -12.52 26.19 32.25
CA ALA A 119 -13.36 25.75 31.13
C ALA A 119 -13.58 24.23 31.16
N ASP A 120 -14.76 23.76 30.75
CA ASP A 120 -15.08 22.32 30.72
C ASP A 120 -14.77 21.69 29.35
N ILE A 121 -15.21 20.44 29.14
CA ILE A 121 -15.06 19.76 27.85
C ILE A 121 -15.95 20.40 26.75
N ASN A 122 -17.13 20.89 27.11
CA ASN A 122 -18.07 21.50 26.17
C ASN A 122 -17.55 22.85 25.68
N ASP A 123 -16.89 23.62 26.54
CA ASP A 123 -16.19 24.86 26.16
C ASP A 123 -15.09 24.62 25.10
N VAL A 124 -14.31 23.55 25.24
CA VAL A 124 -13.28 23.15 24.26
C VAL A 124 -13.92 22.73 22.93
N ILE A 125 -14.97 21.90 22.98
CA ILE A 125 -15.72 21.46 21.78
C ILE A 125 -16.36 22.67 21.08
N ALA A 126 -16.92 23.61 21.83
CA ALA A 126 -17.51 24.84 21.29
C ALA A 126 -16.46 25.76 20.65
N ALA A 127 -15.23 25.80 21.17
CA ALA A 127 -14.13 26.55 20.56
C ALA A 127 -13.66 25.91 19.25
N LEU A 128 -13.46 24.58 19.23
CA LEU A 128 -13.12 23.81 18.04
C LEU A 128 -14.20 23.93 16.94
N ALA A 129 -15.48 23.88 17.31
CA ALA A 129 -16.59 24.05 16.36
C ALA A 129 -16.60 25.47 15.75
N ARG A 130 -16.29 26.51 16.53
CA ARG A 130 -16.15 27.88 16.02
C ARG A 130 -14.97 28.04 15.07
N GLU A 131 -13.83 27.40 15.36
CA GLU A 131 -12.68 27.35 14.45
C GLU A 131 -13.04 26.64 13.13
N ALA A 132 -13.81 25.54 13.20
CA ALA A 132 -14.35 24.83 12.05
C ALA A 132 -15.50 25.56 11.31
N GLY A 133 -15.75 26.84 11.58
CA GLY A 133 -16.73 27.66 10.86
C GLY A 133 -18.20 27.51 11.30
N TRP A 134 -18.46 26.88 12.45
CA TRP A 134 -19.81 26.76 13.01
C TRP A 134 -20.12 27.89 13.99
N VAL A 135 -21.36 28.37 13.97
CA VAL A 135 -21.89 29.20 15.04
C VAL A 135 -22.34 28.27 16.16
N VAL A 136 -21.89 28.54 17.38
CA VAL A 136 -22.26 27.80 18.60
C VAL A 136 -22.94 28.77 19.56
N LEU A 137 -24.20 28.50 19.87
CA LEU A 137 -24.99 29.30 20.81
C LEU A 137 -24.68 28.93 22.28
N PRO A 138 -25.01 29.80 23.26
CA PRO A 138 -24.80 29.52 24.69
C PRO A 138 -25.59 28.33 25.24
N ASP A 139 -26.60 27.84 24.53
CA ASP A 139 -27.39 26.65 24.87
C ASP A 139 -26.80 25.35 24.28
N GLY A 140 -25.66 25.42 23.58
CA GLY A 140 -25.00 24.30 22.92
C GLY A 140 -25.47 24.02 21.49
N THR A 141 -26.48 24.74 20.98
CA THR A 141 -26.98 24.57 19.60
C THR A 141 -25.93 25.03 18.58
N THR A 142 -25.64 24.20 17.57
CA THR A 142 -24.66 24.49 16.52
C THR A 142 -25.29 24.56 15.13
N PHE A 143 -24.83 25.50 14.30
CA PHE A 143 -25.23 25.59 12.89
C PHE A 143 -24.12 26.17 11.98
N PRO A 144 -24.10 25.85 10.68
CA PRO A 144 -23.06 26.34 9.77
C PRO A 144 -23.15 27.86 9.57
N SER A 145 -22.01 28.55 9.60
CA SER A 145 -21.97 29.99 9.29
C SER A 145 -22.25 30.23 7.80
N ARG A 146 -23.41 30.78 7.46
CA ARG A 146 -23.73 31.19 6.09
C ARG A 146 -22.92 32.43 5.70
N SER A 147 -22.20 32.34 4.59
CA SER A 147 -21.50 33.45 3.96
C SER A 147 -22.44 34.62 3.63
N GLN A 148 -22.29 35.76 4.31
CA GLN A 148 -22.81 37.02 3.80
C GLN A 148 -21.82 37.60 2.78
N GLY A 149 -22.30 37.80 1.56
CA GLY A 149 -21.56 38.50 0.52
C GLY A 149 -21.38 39.99 0.83
N SER A 150 -20.34 40.56 0.24
CA SER A 150 -19.98 41.98 0.31
C SER A 150 -21.15 42.92 -0.07
N ARG A 151 -21.43 43.91 0.79
CA ARG A 151 -22.16 45.13 0.41
C ARG A 151 -21.23 46.06 -0.38
N PRO A 152 -21.64 46.58 -1.55
CA PRO A 152 -21.19 47.88 -2.04
C PRO A 152 -22.11 49.00 -1.50
N ALA A 153 -21.59 50.24 -1.46
CA ALA A 153 -22.33 51.41 -1.01
C ALA A 153 -22.78 52.29 -2.20
N GLY A 154 -24.01 52.80 -2.12
CA GLY A 154 -24.49 54.00 -2.82
C GLY A 154 -25.09 53.82 -4.22
N GLY A 155 -26.19 54.55 -4.50
CA GLY A 155 -26.55 54.95 -5.88
C GLY A 155 -27.95 54.59 -6.42
N THR A 156 -28.97 55.34 -5.99
CA THR A 156 -30.13 55.80 -6.82
C THR A 156 -30.94 54.83 -7.72
N SER A 157 -32.17 54.54 -7.26
CA SER A 157 -33.47 54.73 -7.94
C SER A 157 -33.91 53.98 -9.24
N ALA A 158 -35.22 53.66 -9.24
CA ALA A 158 -36.15 53.47 -10.38
C ALA A 158 -36.29 52.08 -11.07
N ALA A 159 -37.06 51.19 -10.42
CA ALA A 159 -38.35 50.61 -10.85
C ALA A 159 -38.62 50.01 -12.28
N VAL A 160 -39.71 49.21 -12.32
CA VAL A 160 -40.62 48.85 -13.45
C VAL A 160 -40.32 47.60 -14.36
N THR A 161 -40.91 46.45 -13.98
CA THR A 161 -41.63 45.41 -14.79
C THR A 161 -41.05 44.59 -15.98
N SER A 162 -41.25 43.26 -15.88
CA SER A 162 -41.96 42.34 -16.82
C SER A 162 -41.37 41.83 -18.16
N SER A 163 -41.15 40.50 -18.19
CA SER A 163 -41.60 39.47 -19.15
C SER A 163 -41.41 39.55 -20.70
N SER A 164 -40.67 38.53 -21.20
CA SER A 164 -41.02 37.61 -22.32
C SER A 164 -40.83 37.96 -23.82
N SER A 165 -40.40 36.91 -24.55
CA SER A 165 -40.77 36.50 -25.92
C SER A 165 -39.79 36.66 -27.12
N HIS A 166 -39.98 35.69 -28.04
CA HIS A 166 -39.15 35.16 -29.14
C HIS A 166 -38.96 36.03 -30.41
N LEU A 167 -37.91 35.74 -31.21
CA LEU A 167 -37.94 35.29 -32.64
C LEU A 167 -36.72 35.71 -33.50
N VAL A 168 -36.00 34.70 -34.00
CA VAL A 168 -35.54 34.43 -35.39
C VAL A 168 -35.12 35.58 -36.34
N SER A 169 -33.93 35.44 -36.94
CA SER A 169 -33.66 35.71 -38.38
C SER A 169 -32.40 34.99 -38.87
N GLN A 170 -32.47 34.31 -40.02
CA GLN A 170 -31.36 33.58 -40.67
C GLN A 170 -31.37 33.83 -42.19
N PRO A 171 -30.19 33.89 -42.85
CA PRO A 171 -29.98 33.32 -44.20
C PRO A 171 -28.53 32.77 -44.47
N THR A 172 -28.17 31.95 -45.47
CA THR A 172 -28.91 31.01 -46.36
C THR A 172 -27.96 29.98 -47.04
N THR A 173 -27.97 28.71 -46.59
CA THR A 173 -28.06 27.49 -47.47
C THR A 173 -26.81 27.05 -48.32
N PRO A 174 -26.86 25.98 -49.17
CA PRO A 174 -26.35 24.61 -48.85
C PRO A 174 -25.53 24.02 -50.05
N PRO A 175 -25.44 22.69 -50.41
CA PRO A 175 -25.77 21.38 -49.78
C PRO A 175 -24.51 20.46 -49.58
N GLY A 176 -24.49 19.30 -48.88
CA GLY A 176 -25.27 18.03 -48.95
C GLY A 176 -24.54 16.99 -49.84
N SER A 177 -24.53 15.65 -49.64
CA SER A 177 -25.01 14.76 -48.56
C SER A 177 -24.46 13.31 -48.76
N ILE A 178 -24.56 12.42 -47.74
CA ILE A 178 -24.52 10.93 -47.80
C ILE A 178 -23.19 10.18 -48.10
N ARG A 179 -22.56 9.67 -47.02
CA ARG A 179 -22.22 8.25 -46.70
C ARG A 179 -21.93 7.24 -47.85
N GLY A 180 -20.76 6.57 -47.82
CA GLY A 180 -20.64 5.21 -48.38
C GLY A 180 -19.25 4.59 -48.60
N VAL A 181 -18.97 3.50 -47.86
CA VAL A 181 -18.16 2.31 -48.24
C VAL A 181 -16.62 2.43 -48.33
N SER A 182 -15.95 1.37 -47.86
CA SER A 182 -14.51 1.12 -47.88
C SER A 182 -13.90 0.92 -49.27
N PRO A 183 -12.57 0.92 -49.35
CA PRO A 183 -11.92 -0.12 -50.14
C PRO A 183 -10.75 -0.78 -49.40
N GLY A 184 -10.56 -2.07 -49.63
CA GLY A 184 -9.23 -2.66 -49.66
C GLY A 184 -8.96 -3.15 -51.07
N HIS A 185 -7.71 -3.08 -51.55
CA HIS A 185 -7.12 -4.04 -52.50
C HIS A 185 -5.61 -3.78 -52.65
N GLN A 186 -4.84 -4.85 -52.38
CA GLN A 186 -3.68 -5.37 -53.11
C GLN A 186 -2.44 -4.51 -53.46
N THR A 187 -1.33 -5.25 -53.49
CA THR A 187 0.08 -4.89 -53.73
C THR A 187 0.39 -4.41 -55.15
N PRO A 188 1.60 -3.84 -55.34
CA PRO A 188 2.53 -4.49 -56.26
C PRO A 188 3.92 -4.77 -55.64
N VAL A 189 4.76 -5.50 -56.39
CA VAL A 189 6.07 -6.08 -56.00
C VAL A 189 7.19 -5.50 -56.90
N GLU A 190 8.46 -5.82 -56.60
CA GLU A 190 9.69 -5.63 -57.41
C GLU A 190 10.46 -4.29 -57.23
N TYR A 191 11.82 -4.20 -57.22
CA TYR A 191 12.93 -5.19 -57.20
C TYR A 191 14.25 -4.54 -56.67
N ASN A 192 15.34 -5.33 -56.59
CA ASN A 192 16.76 -4.99 -56.30
C ASN A 192 17.17 -4.82 -54.82
N SER A 193 18.08 -5.57 -54.17
CA SER A 193 19.19 -6.50 -54.52
C SER A 193 20.61 -5.90 -54.55
N CYS A 194 21.41 -6.23 -53.52
CA CYS A 194 22.88 -6.41 -53.44
C CYS A 194 23.17 -6.91 -52.01
N ARG A 195 23.63 -8.12 -51.66
CA ARG A 195 24.36 -9.27 -52.24
C ARG A 195 25.90 -9.22 -52.20
N MET A 196 26.49 -9.74 -51.11
CA MET A 196 27.48 -10.85 -51.07
C MET A 196 27.27 -11.60 -49.73
N LYS A 197 26.98 -12.92 -49.66
CA LYS A 197 27.86 -14.11 -49.85
C LYS A 197 29.10 -14.10 -48.96
N GLY A 198 29.46 -15.13 -48.17
CA GLY A 198 28.95 -16.48 -47.83
C GLY A 198 29.81 -17.05 -46.67
N VAL A 199 29.65 -18.24 -46.07
CA VAL A 199 29.40 -19.59 -46.63
C VAL A 199 28.92 -20.58 -45.53
N PHE A 200 27.82 -21.33 -45.80
CA PHE A 200 27.32 -22.53 -45.06
C PHE A 200 28.19 -23.80 -45.39
N ILE A 201 28.15 -24.99 -44.75
CA ILE A 201 27.16 -25.83 -44.01
C ILE A 201 27.94 -27.05 -43.38
N PRO A 202 27.41 -28.10 -42.65
CA PRO A 202 26.14 -28.38 -41.94
C PRO A 202 26.30 -28.99 -40.50
N ASN A 203 25.16 -29.29 -39.84
CA ASN A 203 25.00 -30.23 -38.71
C ASN A 203 24.61 -31.65 -39.22
N PRO A 204 24.75 -32.76 -38.44
CA PRO A 204 23.55 -33.59 -38.17
C PRO A 204 23.50 -34.38 -36.84
N SER A 205 22.29 -34.82 -36.49
CA SER A 205 21.89 -35.85 -35.48
C SER A 205 21.24 -37.05 -36.25
N PRO A 206 20.65 -38.17 -35.71
CA PRO A 206 20.40 -38.62 -34.32
C PRO A 206 20.60 -40.17 -34.05
N TYR A 207 19.93 -40.73 -33.01
CA TYR A 207 19.77 -42.15 -32.57
C TYR A 207 20.87 -42.75 -31.62
N ASP A 208 20.61 -43.62 -30.62
CA ASP A 208 19.36 -44.20 -30.07
C ASP A 208 19.48 -44.69 -28.58
N GLN A 209 18.32 -44.97 -27.96
CA GLN A 209 18.00 -45.79 -26.76
C GLN A 209 19.08 -46.47 -25.88
N SER A 210 18.92 -46.38 -24.55
CA SER A 210 18.42 -47.49 -23.68
C SER A 210 18.50 -47.17 -22.18
N ALA A 211 17.87 -47.99 -21.32
CA ALA A 211 17.62 -47.71 -19.90
C ALA A 211 18.28 -48.71 -18.93
N SER A 212 18.32 -48.33 -17.64
CA SER A 212 17.95 -49.14 -16.46
C SER A 212 18.96 -49.24 -15.28
N THR A 213 18.42 -48.95 -14.09
CA THR A 213 18.66 -49.54 -12.75
C THR A 213 20.05 -49.64 -12.06
N GLN A 214 20.08 -49.01 -10.86
CA GLN A 214 20.49 -49.55 -9.55
C GLN A 214 21.97 -49.74 -9.14
N SER A 215 22.38 -48.87 -8.19
CA SER A 215 22.99 -49.17 -6.88
C SER A 215 24.24 -50.06 -6.75
N GLN A 216 25.28 -49.54 -6.09
CA GLN A 216 25.59 -49.84 -4.67
C GLN A 216 26.83 -49.06 -4.13
N THR A 217 26.74 -48.57 -2.89
CA THR A 217 27.85 -48.23 -1.97
C THR A 217 28.45 -49.53 -1.40
N PRO A 218 29.74 -49.62 -0.91
CA PRO A 218 30.17 -48.87 0.30
C PRO A 218 31.69 -48.57 0.52
N GLY A 219 31.98 -47.68 1.49
CA GLY A 219 32.78 -48.02 2.68
C GLY A 219 34.33 -47.96 2.73
N MET A 220 34.85 -46.91 3.40
CA MET A 220 35.95 -46.91 4.41
C MET A 220 37.44 -47.13 4.07
N VAL A 221 38.29 -46.49 4.90
CA VAL A 221 39.76 -46.61 5.13
C VAL A 221 40.67 -46.05 3.99
N GLY A 222 41.80 -45.37 4.22
CA GLY A 222 42.40 -44.82 5.45
C GLY A 222 43.93 -45.03 5.56
N GLU A 223 44.73 -44.01 5.24
CA GLU A 223 46.18 -43.86 5.57
C GLU A 223 46.46 -42.35 5.81
N GLY A 224 47.40 -41.88 6.64
CA GLY A 224 48.30 -42.57 7.56
C GLY A 224 49.74 -42.03 7.53
N ARG A 225 50.10 -41.05 8.40
CA ARG A 225 51.47 -40.88 8.95
C ARG A 225 51.59 -39.85 10.07
N GLU A 226 52.61 -40.04 10.90
CA GLU A 226 52.81 -39.47 12.25
C GLU A 226 53.87 -38.38 12.30
N GLN A 227 53.92 -37.57 13.38
CA GLN A 227 55.07 -37.52 14.30
C GLN A 227 54.85 -36.62 15.56
N THR A 228 54.96 -37.24 16.76
CA THR A 228 55.73 -36.84 17.99
C THR A 228 55.79 -35.35 18.44
N GLU A 229 55.85 -34.93 19.72
CA GLU A 229 55.83 -35.50 21.10
C GLU A 229 55.80 -34.28 22.09
N SER A 230 55.69 -34.33 23.43
CA SER A 230 55.51 -35.35 24.49
C SER A 230 55.00 -34.65 25.79
N ASP A 231 54.31 -35.35 26.70
CA ASP A 231 53.81 -34.84 28.01
C ASP A 231 54.65 -35.38 29.19
N PRO A 232 54.79 -34.67 30.35
CA PRO A 232 54.77 -35.40 31.63
C PRO A 232 54.18 -34.67 32.87
N ARG A 233 53.10 -35.26 33.39
CA ARG A 233 52.73 -35.54 34.81
C ARG A 233 53.43 -34.86 36.03
N VAL A 234 52.54 -34.29 36.87
CA VAL A 234 52.41 -34.45 38.35
C VAL A 234 53.45 -33.83 39.32
N GLY A 235 52.95 -32.90 40.16
CA GLY A 235 53.51 -32.49 41.46
C GLY A 235 52.69 -31.32 42.04
N GLY A 236 52.11 -31.44 43.23
CA GLY A 236 51.12 -30.47 43.75
C GLY A 236 51.55 -29.74 45.04
N SER A 237 50.84 -28.65 45.40
CA SER A 237 50.67 -28.18 46.78
C SER A 237 49.66 -27.02 46.90
N MET A 238 48.92 -27.01 48.02
CA MET A 238 48.20 -25.90 48.69
C MET A 238 47.01 -25.19 48.04
N ASP A 239 45.87 -25.27 48.76
CA ASP A 239 44.71 -24.39 48.67
C ASP A 239 45.04 -22.93 49.02
N THR A 240 44.34 -21.96 48.42
CA THR A 240 43.44 -21.04 49.16
C THR A 240 42.62 -20.10 48.25
N ILE A 241 41.30 -20.08 48.49
CA ILE A 241 40.36 -18.94 48.34
C ILE A 241 40.11 -18.37 46.92
N ASN A 242 39.07 -18.93 46.30
CA ASN A 242 37.85 -18.24 45.82
C ASN A 242 37.92 -16.78 45.33
N ASP A 243 37.64 -16.54 44.03
CA ASP A 243 36.41 -15.85 43.62
C ASP A 243 36.04 -15.99 42.12
N LYS A 244 34.78 -16.36 41.89
CA LYS A 244 33.94 -16.29 40.67
C LYS A 244 34.62 -15.93 39.33
N GLN A 245 34.91 -16.94 38.50
CA GLN A 245 34.99 -16.75 37.05
C GLN A 245 33.57 -16.55 36.47
N ILE A 246 33.26 -15.32 36.05
CA ILE A 246 32.25 -15.12 35.01
C ILE A 246 32.89 -15.55 33.69
N VAL A 247 32.34 -16.60 33.06
CA VAL A 247 32.74 -16.99 31.71
C VAL A 247 32.39 -15.85 30.78
N ALA A 248 33.41 -15.17 30.25
CA ALA A 248 33.22 -14.15 29.23
C ALA A 248 32.68 -14.82 27.97
N ILE A 249 31.39 -14.60 27.69
CA ILE A 249 30.80 -14.89 26.39
C ILE A 249 31.64 -14.12 25.36
N PRO A 250 32.16 -14.76 24.29
CA PRO A 250 32.88 -14.03 23.25
C PRO A 250 31.97 -12.92 22.71
N PRO A 251 32.47 -11.68 22.50
CA PRO A 251 31.65 -10.66 21.89
C PRO A 251 31.13 -11.19 20.55
N ILE A 252 29.81 -11.10 20.36
CA ILE A 252 29.16 -11.39 19.09
C ILE A 252 29.98 -10.67 18.01
N PRO A 253 30.43 -11.36 16.93
CA PRO A 253 31.19 -10.70 15.89
C PRO A 253 30.41 -9.48 15.42
N LYS A 254 31.00 -8.29 15.56
CA LYS A 254 30.43 -7.08 14.96
C LYS A 254 30.23 -7.41 13.49
N LEU A 255 28.98 -7.51 13.04
CA LEU A 255 28.65 -7.82 11.65
C LEU A 255 29.44 -6.86 10.79
N THR A 256 30.43 -7.42 10.09
CA THR A 256 31.41 -6.62 9.38
C THR A 256 30.69 -6.10 8.17
N GLU A 257 30.33 -4.81 8.19
CA GLU A 257 29.50 -4.27 7.13
C GLU A 257 30.17 -4.47 5.78
N ARG A 258 29.36 -4.93 4.83
CA ARG A 258 29.78 -5.11 3.46
C ARG A 258 30.30 -3.78 2.92
N ASP A 259 31.50 -3.83 2.34
CA ASP A 259 32.00 -2.73 1.53
C ASP A 259 31.31 -2.78 0.15
N PHE A 260 30.87 -1.61 -0.29
CA PHE A 260 30.22 -1.41 -1.59
C PHE A 260 31.12 -0.61 -2.54
N ALA A 261 32.34 -0.23 -2.12
CA ALA A 261 33.31 0.43 -2.98
C ALA A 261 33.58 -0.37 -4.27
N GLY A 262 33.45 0.28 -5.43
CA GLY A 262 33.64 -0.34 -6.74
C GLY A 262 32.49 -1.23 -7.23
N SER A 263 31.37 -1.31 -6.49
CA SER A 263 30.14 -1.94 -6.99
C SER A 263 29.44 -1.10 -8.08
N PRO A 264 28.53 -1.67 -8.91
CA PRO A 264 27.85 -0.93 -9.97
C PRO A 264 27.10 0.30 -9.44
N PHE A 265 27.21 1.43 -10.14
CA PHE A 265 26.52 2.68 -9.78
C PHE A 265 25.01 2.52 -9.93
N ILE A 266 24.25 2.77 -8.86
CA ILE A 266 22.78 2.81 -8.88
C ILE A 266 22.32 4.23 -8.54
N PRO A 267 21.65 4.95 -9.46
CA PRO A 267 21.17 6.30 -9.20
C PRO A 267 20.07 6.30 -8.13
N VAL A 268 20.16 7.28 -7.24
CA VAL A 268 19.21 7.48 -6.13
C VAL A 268 18.34 8.70 -6.40
N TYR A 269 17.03 8.48 -6.36
CA TYR A 269 15.99 9.49 -6.44
C TYR A 269 15.34 9.65 -5.06
N VAL A 270 14.71 10.80 -4.81
CA VAL A 270 13.91 11.03 -3.60
C VAL A 270 12.51 11.46 -4.00
N MET A 271 11.49 10.79 -3.47
CA MET A 271 10.11 11.17 -3.73
C MET A 271 9.76 12.46 -2.98
N LEU A 272 9.13 13.42 -3.66
CA LEU A 272 8.70 14.70 -3.09
C LEU A 272 7.45 14.53 -2.19
N PRO A 273 7.13 15.49 -1.31
CA PRO A 273 5.89 15.47 -0.51
C PRO A 273 4.64 15.28 -1.37
N LEU A 274 3.66 14.50 -0.90
CA LEU A 274 2.40 14.23 -1.63
C LEU A 274 1.69 15.53 -2.03
N GLY A 275 1.62 16.47 -1.10
CA GLY A 275 1.05 17.81 -1.28
C GLY A 275 1.99 18.87 -1.86
N ALA A 276 3.07 18.50 -2.57
CA ALA A 276 3.97 19.47 -3.19
C ALA A 276 3.22 20.40 -4.17
N ILE A 277 2.19 19.89 -4.84
CA ILE A 277 1.23 20.67 -5.64
C ILE A 277 -0.14 20.65 -4.95
N ASN A 278 -0.78 21.81 -4.80
CA ASN A 278 -2.09 21.91 -4.16
C ASN A 278 -3.26 21.66 -5.16
N MET A 279 -4.49 21.56 -4.64
CA MET A 279 -5.72 21.34 -5.41
C MET A 279 -6.06 22.42 -6.47
N LYS A 280 -5.31 23.53 -6.55
CA LYS A 280 -5.44 24.55 -7.61
C LYS A 280 -4.37 24.42 -8.71
N CYS A 281 -3.54 23.38 -8.63
CA CYS A 281 -2.28 23.24 -9.37
C CYS A 281 -1.30 24.41 -9.12
N GLU A 282 -1.10 24.76 -7.85
CA GLU A 282 -0.07 25.72 -7.42
C GLU A 282 1.00 24.98 -6.59
N LEU A 283 2.27 25.34 -6.78
CA LEU A 283 3.40 24.80 -6.02
C LEU A 283 3.38 25.31 -4.57
N VAL A 284 3.37 24.39 -3.60
CA VAL A 284 3.40 24.69 -2.15
C VAL A 284 4.83 24.95 -1.70
N ASP A 285 5.03 25.99 -0.88
CA ASP A 285 6.31 26.47 -0.34
C ASP A 285 7.51 26.33 -1.32
N PRO A 286 7.54 27.10 -2.43
CA PRO A 286 8.62 27.02 -3.41
C PRO A 286 10.00 27.29 -2.80
N ASP A 287 10.11 28.19 -1.82
CA ASP A 287 11.37 28.58 -1.21
C ASP A 287 11.89 27.52 -0.21
N GLY A 288 11.00 26.88 0.54
CA GLY A 288 11.33 25.75 1.40
C GLY A 288 11.74 24.52 0.59
N LEU A 289 10.96 24.18 -0.44
CA LEU A 289 11.29 23.06 -1.33
C LEU A 289 12.61 23.30 -2.06
N LEU A 290 12.86 24.51 -2.59
CA LEU A 290 14.13 24.83 -3.24
C LEU A 290 15.35 24.68 -2.29
N LYS A 291 15.21 24.97 -0.99
CA LYS A 291 16.25 24.70 0.01
C LYS A 291 16.46 23.19 0.20
N GLN A 292 15.39 22.42 0.34
CA GLN A 292 15.45 20.96 0.47
C GLN A 292 16.10 20.30 -0.77
N LEU A 293 15.72 20.70 -1.98
CA LEU A 293 16.32 20.20 -3.22
C LEU A 293 17.82 20.51 -3.31
N LYS A 294 18.27 21.68 -2.84
CA LYS A 294 19.71 22.02 -2.74
C LYS A 294 20.46 21.14 -1.75
N VAL A 295 19.82 20.77 -0.63
CA VAL A 295 20.39 19.83 0.35
C VAL A 295 20.50 18.43 -0.26
N LEU A 296 19.44 17.92 -0.92
CA LEU A 296 19.50 16.64 -1.65
C LEU A 296 20.60 16.63 -2.71
N LYS A 297 20.73 17.71 -3.51
CA LYS A 297 21.80 17.84 -4.50
C LYS A 297 23.21 17.83 -3.87
N SER A 298 23.34 18.34 -2.63
CA SER A 298 24.60 18.33 -1.87
C SER A 298 24.94 16.93 -1.31
N ALA A 299 23.95 16.06 -1.13
CA ALA A 299 24.12 14.64 -0.82
C ALA A 299 24.35 13.76 -2.08
N ASN A 300 24.71 14.37 -3.23
CA ASN A 300 24.85 13.73 -4.54
C ASN A 300 23.60 13.04 -5.12
N VAL A 301 22.39 13.27 -4.58
CA VAL A 301 21.15 12.70 -5.13
C VAL A 301 21.01 13.03 -6.63
N ASP A 302 20.68 12.00 -7.43
CA ASP A 302 20.63 12.06 -8.89
C ASP A 302 19.40 12.83 -9.38
N GLY A 303 18.27 12.63 -8.70
CA GLY A 303 17.00 13.23 -9.09
C GLY A 303 15.90 13.15 -8.02
N VAL A 304 14.70 13.51 -8.42
CA VAL A 304 13.49 13.42 -7.57
C VAL A 304 12.34 12.74 -8.30
N MET A 305 11.42 12.16 -7.55
CA MET A 305 10.20 11.53 -8.06
C MET A 305 8.96 12.30 -7.60
N VAL A 306 7.98 12.48 -8.48
CA VAL A 306 6.76 13.26 -8.17
C VAL A 306 5.50 12.68 -8.82
N ASP A 307 4.41 12.70 -8.06
CA ASP A 307 3.07 12.39 -8.52
C ASP A 307 2.49 13.53 -9.39
N CYS A 308 2.16 13.23 -10.65
CA CYS A 308 1.27 14.05 -11.46
C CYS A 308 -0.18 13.61 -11.23
N TRP A 309 -0.83 14.23 -10.26
CA TRP A 309 -2.18 13.89 -9.83
C TRP A 309 -3.22 14.22 -10.88
N TRP A 310 -3.90 13.19 -11.39
CA TRP A 310 -5.00 13.36 -12.34
C TRP A 310 -6.10 14.27 -11.78
N GLY A 311 -6.42 14.10 -10.49
CA GLY A 311 -7.39 14.90 -9.73
C GLY A 311 -7.10 16.39 -9.59
N ILE A 312 -5.84 16.80 -9.74
CA ILE A 312 -5.42 18.22 -9.71
C ILE A 312 -5.40 18.79 -11.14
N VAL A 313 -4.87 18.02 -12.08
CA VAL A 313 -4.56 18.53 -13.43
C VAL A 313 -5.78 18.58 -14.33
N GLU A 314 -6.68 17.59 -14.30
CA GLU A 314 -7.94 17.56 -15.08
C GLU A 314 -9.16 17.78 -14.15
N ALA A 315 -8.98 18.56 -13.08
CA ALA A 315 -9.86 18.61 -11.91
C ALA A 315 -11.33 19.01 -12.18
N HIS A 316 -11.55 19.90 -13.15
CA HIS A 316 -12.84 20.59 -13.35
C HIS A 316 -13.67 19.97 -14.47
N ALA A 317 -13.07 19.73 -15.64
CA ALA A 317 -13.78 19.21 -16.81
C ALA A 317 -12.89 18.30 -17.67
N PRO A 318 -13.48 17.38 -18.44
CA PRO A 318 -12.77 16.58 -19.43
C PRO A 318 -11.91 17.43 -20.36
N GLN A 319 -10.66 17.03 -20.54
CA GLN A 319 -9.66 17.62 -21.45
C GLN A 319 -9.25 19.07 -21.13
N GLU A 320 -9.66 19.62 -19.97
CA GLU A 320 -9.16 20.89 -19.45
C GLU A 320 -7.98 20.63 -18.48
N TYR A 321 -6.76 20.63 -19.02
CA TYR A 321 -5.53 20.33 -18.28
C TYR A 321 -4.86 21.60 -17.74
N ASN A 322 -4.55 21.63 -16.44
CA ASN A 322 -3.75 22.68 -15.80
C ASN A 322 -2.45 22.08 -15.25
N TRP A 323 -1.32 22.47 -15.84
CA TRP A 323 0.02 21.99 -15.48
C TRP A 323 0.90 23.04 -14.77
N ASN A 324 0.33 24.20 -14.39
CA ASN A 324 1.12 25.37 -13.98
C ASN A 324 2.02 25.14 -12.75
N GLY A 325 1.53 24.43 -11.73
CA GLY A 325 2.33 24.07 -10.55
C GLY A 325 3.49 23.14 -10.90
N TYR A 326 3.23 22.15 -11.76
CA TYR A 326 4.23 21.19 -12.24
C TYR A 326 5.30 21.87 -13.11
N LYS A 327 4.94 22.81 -14.00
CA LYS A 327 5.90 23.65 -14.74
C LYS A 327 6.89 24.34 -13.81
N ARG A 328 6.38 25.04 -12.79
CA ARG A 328 7.24 25.72 -11.83
C ARG A 328 8.14 24.76 -11.05
N LEU A 329 7.62 23.58 -10.69
CA LEU A 329 8.41 22.54 -10.03
C LEU A 329 9.54 22.02 -10.93
N PHE A 330 9.22 21.66 -12.17
CA PHE A 330 10.18 21.04 -13.10
C PHE A 330 11.27 22.04 -13.50
N GLN A 331 10.94 23.33 -13.62
CA GLN A 331 11.92 24.41 -13.79
C GLN A 331 12.93 24.45 -12.64
N MET A 332 12.50 24.38 -11.37
CA MET A 332 13.43 24.34 -10.23
C MET A 332 14.32 23.09 -10.22
N VAL A 333 13.76 21.93 -10.58
CA VAL A 333 14.52 20.66 -10.69
C VAL A 333 15.57 20.74 -11.79
N HIS A 334 15.20 21.32 -12.95
CA HIS A 334 16.10 21.55 -14.08
C HIS A 334 17.23 22.54 -13.73
N GLU A 335 16.92 23.68 -13.11
CA GLU A 335 17.92 24.67 -12.67
C GLU A 335 18.97 24.07 -11.72
N LEU A 336 18.56 23.12 -10.86
CA LEU A 336 19.44 22.39 -9.95
C LEU A 336 20.17 21.21 -10.58
N LYS A 337 19.92 20.92 -11.87
CA LYS A 337 20.47 19.78 -12.61
C LYS A 337 20.22 18.45 -11.89
N LEU A 338 19.00 18.29 -11.41
CA LEU A 338 18.45 17.02 -10.91
C LEU A 338 17.67 16.36 -12.05
N LYS A 339 17.69 15.02 -12.11
CA LYS A 339 16.78 14.26 -12.98
C LYS A 339 15.38 14.17 -12.35
N LEU A 340 14.40 13.83 -13.16
CA LEU A 340 13.01 13.76 -12.76
C LEU A 340 12.41 12.41 -13.16
N GLN A 341 11.82 11.72 -12.19
CA GLN A 341 10.89 10.61 -12.40
C GLN A 341 9.48 11.12 -12.13
N VAL A 342 8.52 10.75 -12.97
CA VAL A 342 7.14 11.26 -12.87
C VAL A 342 6.14 10.13 -12.87
N VAL A 343 5.23 10.12 -11.90
CA VAL A 343 4.12 9.16 -11.83
C VAL A 343 2.89 9.76 -12.51
N MET A 344 2.28 9.04 -13.45
CA MET A 344 0.95 9.34 -13.98
C MET A 344 -0.10 8.85 -12.97
N SER A 345 -0.38 9.66 -11.95
CA SER A 345 -1.15 9.24 -10.77
C SER A 345 -2.66 9.31 -11.04
N PHE A 346 -3.19 8.27 -11.69
CA PHE A 346 -4.61 8.06 -12.01
C PHE A 346 -5.47 7.56 -10.82
N HIS A 347 -5.04 7.85 -9.59
CA HIS A 347 -5.64 7.37 -8.35
C HIS A 347 -5.81 8.50 -7.32
N GLU A 348 -6.62 8.26 -6.29
CA GLU A 348 -6.76 9.11 -5.10
C GLU A 348 -5.51 9.02 -4.21
N CYS A 349 -4.95 10.16 -3.84
CA CYS A 349 -4.12 10.25 -2.63
C CYS A 349 -5.05 10.35 -1.42
N GLY A 350 -4.84 9.54 -0.38
CA GLY A 350 -5.56 9.66 0.88
C GLY A 350 -6.23 8.37 1.33
N GLY A 351 -5.84 7.90 2.51
CA GLY A 351 -6.45 6.76 3.18
C GLY A 351 -5.76 5.42 2.95
N ASN A 352 -4.61 5.41 2.26
CA ASN A 352 -3.61 4.36 2.38
C ASN A 352 -2.59 4.71 3.48
N VAL A 353 -1.71 3.77 3.85
CA VAL A 353 -0.69 3.98 4.87
C VAL A 353 0.38 4.93 4.35
N GLY A 354 0.60 6.05 5.05
CA GLY A 354 1.59 7.08 4.67
C GLY A 354 1.01 8.31 3.98
N ASP A 355 -0.29 8.32 3.63
CA ASP A 355 -0.94 9.48 3.03
C ASP A 355 -1.23 10.57 4.07
N ASP A 356 -0.59 11.73 3.93
CA ASP A 356 -0.82 12.94 4.75
C ASP A 356 -1.74 13.98 4.08
N VAL A 357 -2.09 13.78 2.81
CA VAL A 357 -2.96 14.66 2.01
C VAL A 357 -4.09 13.87 1.35
N CYS A 358 -5.24 14.51 1.15
CA CYS A 358 -6.37 13.95 0.39
C CYS A 358 -6.48 14.67 -0.97
N ILE A 359 -6.25 13.93 -2.06
CA ILE A 359 -6.35 14.38 -3.45
C ILE A 359 -7.24 13.37 -4.19
N PRO A 360 -8.55 13.64 -4.33
CA PRO A 360 -9.49 12.71 -4.98
C PRO A 360 -9.29 12.67 -6.50
N LEU A 361 -9.90 11.68 -7.17
CA LEU A 361 -10.11 11.71 -8.62
C LEU A 361 -10.87 12.99 -9.06
N PRO A 362 -10.81 13.40 -10.34
CA PRO A 362 -11.45 14.64 -10.80
C PRO A 362 -12.94 14.75 -10.46
N ASN A 363 -13.40 15.97 -10.18
CA ASN A 363 -14.78 16.22 -9.72
C ASN A 363 -15.83 15.70 -10.72
N TRP A 364 -15.55 15.82 -12.02
CA TRP A 364 -16.42 15.32 -13.09
C TRP A 364 -16.50 13.78 -13.15
N VAL A 365 -15.51 13.06 -12.61
CA VAL A 365 -15.55 11.60 -12.45
C VAL A 365 -16.42 11.23 -11.25
N ALA A 366 -16.25 11.93 -10.12
CA ALA A 366 -17.08 11.75 -8.94
C ALA A 366 -18.57 12.04 -9.22
N GLU A 367 -18.87 13.02 -10.07
CA GLU A 367 -20.23 13.26 -10.61
C GLU A 367 -20.81 12.04 -11.33
N ILE A 368 -20.03 11.43 -12.24
CA ILE A 368 -20.47 10.24 -12.97
C ILE A 368 -20.67 9.09 -11.99
N GLY A 369 -19.76 8.89 -11.04
CA GLY A 369 -19.83 7.85 -10.00
C GLY A 369 -21.10 7.93 -9.15
N ARG A 370 -21.65 9.13 -8.89
CA ARG A 370 -22.96 9.28 -8.21
C ARG A 370 -24.14 8.73 -9.03
N SER A 371 -24.05 8.78 -10.36
CA SER A 371 -25.09 8.26 -11.28
C SER A 371 -24.84 6.81 -11.73
N ASN A 372 -23.59 6.38 -11.69
CA ASN A 372 -23.08 5.13 -12.25
C ASN A 372 -21.98 4.59 -11.31
N PRO A 373 -22.32 4.09 -10.10
CA PRO A 373 -21.34 3.68 -9.10
C PRO A 373 -20.45 2.51 -9.55
N ASP A 374 -20.88 1.79 -10.59
CA ASP A 374 -20.12 0.70 -11.21
C ASP A 374 -18.90 1.16 -12.02
N ILE A 375 -18.59 2.46 -12.11
CA ILE A 375 -17.28 2.91 -12.63
C ILE A 375 -16.13 2.62 -11.64
N PHE A 376 -16.46 2.22 -10.41
CA PHE A 376 -15.53 1.97 -9.32
C PHE A 376 -15.48 0.48 -8.96
N PHE A 377 -14.31 0.03 -8.50
CA PHE A 377 -14.14 -1.32 -7.96
C PHE A 377 -15.13 -1.58 -6.83
N THR A 378 -15.64 -2.81 -6.79
CA THR A 378 -16.80 -3.16 -5.96
C THR A 378 -16.60 -4.53 -5.33
N ASP A 379 -16.75 -4.60 -4.00
CA ASP A 379 -16.67 -5.85 -3.25
C ASP A 379 -18.00 -6.61 -3.17
N ARG A 380 -17.99 -7.76 -2.50
CA ARG A 380 -19.15 -8.66 -2.45
C ARG A 380 -20.37 -8.04 -1.74
N GLU A 381 -20.15 -7.13 -0.79
CA GLU A 381 -21.22 -6.39 -0.11
C GLU A 381 -21.75 -5.21 -0.95
N GLY A 382 -21.11 -4.91 -2.09
CA GLY A 382 -21.48 -3.80 -2.97
C GLY A 382 -20.87 -2.46 -2.54
N ARG A 383 -19.92 -2.46 -1.59
CA ARG A 383 -19.15 -1.27 -1.21
C ARG A 383 -18.25 -0.88 -2.38
N ARG A 384 -18.13 0.43 -2.65
CA ARG A 384 -17.43 0.99 -3.82
C ARG A 384 -16.14 1.65 -3.36
N ASN A 385 -15.01 1.31 -3.97
CA ASN A 385 -13.76 2.03 -3.73
C ASN A 385 -13.57 3.13 -4.81
N PRO A 386 -13.72 4.43 -4.46
CA PRO A 386 -13.56 5.55 -5.41
C PRO A 386 -12.10 5.91 -5.72
N GLU A 387 -11.12 5.19 -5.16
CA GLU A 387 -9.70 5.49 -5.29
C GLU A 387 -9.19 5.45 -6.74
N CYS A 388 -9.72 4.56 -7.57
CA CYS A 388 -9.39 4.48 -9.00
C CYS A 388 -10.58 3.91 -9.79
N LEU A 389 -10.53 4.04 -11.12
CA LEU A 389 -11.57 3.48 -12.00
C LEU A 389 -11.45 1.95 -12.09
N SER A 390 -12.60 1.26 -12.10
CA SER A 390 -12.65 -0.17 -12.41
C SER A 390 -12.20 -0.44 -13.84
N TRP A 391 -11.29 -1.39 -14.01
CA TRP A 391 -10.86 -1.88 -15.33
C TRP A 391 -12.02 -2.46 -16.17
N GLY A 392 -13.16 -2.79 -15.54
CA GLY A 392 -14.40 -3.14 -16.22
C GLY A 392 -14.88 -2.07 -17.22
N ILE A 393 -14.52 -0.79 -17.03
CA ILE A 393 -14.88 0.32 -17.94
C ILE A 393 -13.79 0.74 -18.94
N ASP A 394 -12.67 0.01 -19.03
CA ASP A 394 -11.57 0.30 -19.97
C ASP A 394 -12.04 0.48 -21.43
N LYS A 395 -13.07 -0.27 -21.82
CA LYS A 395 -13.63 -0.32 -23.18
C LYS A 395 -15.06 0.23 -23.28
N GLU A 396 -15.60 0.79 -22.21
CA GLU A 396 -16.99 1.25 -22.12
C GLU A 396 -17.04 2.79 -22.11
N ARG A 397 -17.84 3.40 -23.01
CA ARG A 397 -17.87 4.87 -23.22
C ARG A 397 -18.70 5.61 -22.17
N VAL A 398 -18.40 5.41 -20.89
CA VAL A 398 -19.18 5.93 -19.76
C VAL A 398 -18.61 7.21 -19.14
N LEU A 399 -17.43 7.67 -19.59
CA LEU A 399 -16.77 8.87 -19.09
C LEU A 399 -17.03 10.07 -20.01
N ARG A 400 -18.29 10.55 -20.01
CA ARG A 400 -18.78 11.63 -20.90
C ARG A 400 -18.46 11.37 -22.39
N GLY A 401 -18.59 10.10 -22.82
CA GLY A 401 -18.33 9.65 -24.20
C GLY A 401 -16.94 9.04 -24.44
N ARG A 402 -15.99 9.21 -23.51
CA ARG A 402 -14.68 8.52 -23.52
C ARG A 402 -14.73 7.19 -22.76
N THR A 403 -13.81 6.29 -23.04
CA THR A 403 -13.48 5.12 -22.19
C THR A 403 -12.35 5.46 -21.21
N ALA A 404 -12.09 4.61 -20.20
CA ALA A 404 -11.01 4.88 -19.23
C ALA A 404 -9.61 4.93 -19.90
N ILE A 405 -9.29 4.01 -20.82
CA ILE A 405 -7.99 4.02 -21.52
C ILE A 405 -7.80 5.24 -22.44
N GLU A 406 -8.90 5.80 -23.00
CA GLU A 406 -8.84 7.06 -23.76
C GLU A 406 -8.53 8.25 -22.85
N VAL A 407 -9.10 8.29 -21.64
CA VAL A 407 -8.82 9.32 -20.63
C VAL A 407 -7.35 9.28 -20.21
N TYR A 408 -6.82 8.09 -19.90
CA TYR A 408 -5.41 7.92 -19.54
C TYR A 408 -4.46 8.34 -20.68
N PHE A 409 -4.78 7.95 -21.92
CA PHE A 409 -3.96 8.32 -23.08
C PHE A 409 -4.02 9.82 -23.40
N ASP A 410 -5.20 10.46 -23.33
CA ASP A 410 -5.32 11.91 -23.51
C ASP A 410 -4.50 12.67 -22.45
N TYR A 411 -4.51 12.21 -21.19
CA TYR A 411 -3.72 12.78 -20.09
C TYR A 411 -2.21 12.63 -20.32
N MET A 412 -1.74 11.42 -20.66
CA MET A 412 -0.32 11.16 -20.97
C MET A 412 0.15 11.97 -22.19
N ARG A 413 -0.68 12.10 -23.23
CA ARG A 413 -0.39 12.95 -24.39
C ARG A 413 -0.33 14.44 -24.02
N SER A 414 -1.24 14.91 -23.15
CA SER A 414 -1.22 16.28 -22.62
C SER A 414 0.09 16.56 -21.87
N PHE A 415 0.50 15.65 -20.98
CA PHE A 415 1.77 15.72 -20.27
C PHE A 415 2.97 15.73 -21.24
N ARG A 416 3.00 14.81 -22.22
CA ARG A 416 4.07 14.74 -23.23
C ARG A 416 4.23 16.06 -23.98
N VAL A 417 3.13 16.67 -24.43
CA VAL A 417 3.18 17.93 -25.21
C VAL A 417 3.57 19.12 -24.35
N GLU A 418 3.08 19.19 -23.12
CA GLU A 418 3.34 20.33 -22.22
C GLU A 418 4.79 20.39 -21.72
N PHE A 419 5.44 19.23 -21.57
CA PHE A 419 6.80 19.13 -21.02
C PHE A 419 7.84 18.66 -22.05
N ASP A 420 7.59 18.88 -23.35
CA ASP A 420 8.45 18.47 -24.46
C ASP A 420 9.93 18.83 -24.25
N GLU A 421 10.21 20.07 -23.84
CA GLU A 421 11.58 20.55 -23.53
C GLU A 421 12.30 19.67 -22.49
N PHE A 422 11.59 19.19 -21.46
CA PHE A 422 12.17 18.35 -20.40
C PHE A 422 12.40 16.90 -20.84
N PHE A 423 11.73 16.45 -21.91
CA PHE A 423 12.02 15.16 -22.55
C PHE A 423 13.19 15.29 -23.52
N GLU A 424 13.26 16.37 -24.33
CA GLU A 424 14.37 16.62 -25.26
C GLU A 424 15.70 16.86 -24.52
N ASP A 425 15.70 17.63 -23.43
CA ASP A 425 16.85 17.81 -22.54
C ASP A 425 17.16 16.54 -21.70
N GLY A 426 16.33 15.51 -21.78
CA GLY A 426 16.43 14.26 -21.03
C GLY A 426 16.36 14.45 -19.51
N ILE A 427 15.73 15.52 -19.02
CA ILE A 427 15.52 15.79 -17.59
C ILE A 427 14.55 14.77 -17.00
N ILE A 428 13.45 14.50 -17.71
CA ILE A 428 12.54 13.38 -17.39
C ILE A 428 13.24 12.08 -17.79
N SER A 429 13.75 11.33 -16.82
CA SER A 429 14.46 10.07 -17.05
C SER A 429 13.51 8.88 -17.15
N MET A 430 12.37 8.92 -16.45
CA MET A 430 11.41 7.82 -16.40
C MET A 430 9.98 8.33 -16.15
N VAL A 431 9.00 7.72 -16.80
CA VAL A 431 7.57 7.92 -16.50
C VAL A 431 6.97 6.63 -15.94
N GLU A 432 6.62 6.64 -14.66
CA GLU A 432 5.86 5.57 -14.05
C GLU A 432 4.37 5.75 -14.37
N VAL A 433 3.72 4.66 -14.80
CA VAL A 433 2.32 4.68 -15.21
C VAL A 433 1.47 4.07 -14.10
N GLY A 434 0.56 4.86 -13.52
CA GLY A 434 -0.38 4.35 -12.51
C GLY A 434 -1.38 3.38 -13.14
N LEU A 435 -1.49 2.16 -12.59
CA LEU A 435 -2.33 1.07 -13.14
C LEU A 435 -3.46 0.63 -12.20
N GLY A 436 -3.69 1.35 -11.10
CA GLY A 436 -4.70 0.99 -10.10
C GLY A 436 -4.55 1.79 -8.80
N PRO A 437 -5.03 1.25 -7.66
CA PRO A 437 -4.91 1.87 -6.34
C PRO A 437 -3.44 2.06 -5.95
N CYS A 438 -3.09 3.14 -5.25
CA CYS A 438 -1.71 3.59 -5.05
C CYS A 438 -0.84 3.73 -6.34
N GLY A 439 -1.44 3.70 -7.53
CA GLY A 439 -0.73 3.59 -8.82
C GLY A 439 -0.27 2.18 -9.17
N GLU A 440 -0.51 1.20 -8.31
CA GLU A 440 -0.02 -0.18 -8.43
C GLU A 440 -0.92 -1.03 -9.35
N LEU A 441 -0.31 -1.95 -10.10
CA LEU A 441 -1.04 -2.94 -10.89
C LEU A 441 -1.62 -4.04 -9.99
N ARG A 442 -2.71 -3.75 -9.28
CA ARG A 442 -3.48 -4.69 -8.46
C ARG A 442 -4.94 -4.27 -8.31
N TYR A 443 -5.77 -5.17 -7.79
CA TYR A 443 -7.08 -4.80 -7.27
C TYR A 443 -6.98 -4.13 -5.88
N PRO A 444 -7.95 -3.29 -5.49
CA PRO A 444 -8.03 -2.73 -4.14
C PRO A 444 -8.59 -3.74 -3.13
N SER A 445 -7.92 -4.89 -2.96
CA SER A 445 -8.40 -6.02 -2.15
C SER A 445 -8.27 -5.83 -0.63
N CYS A 446 -7.40 -4.93 -0.18
CA CYS A 446 -7.11 -4.67 1.23
C CYS A 446 -7.36 -3.21 1.69
N PRO A 447 -8.53 -2.60 1.39
CA PRO A 447 -8.75 -1.18 1.65
C PRO A 447 -9.04 -0.91 3.13
N VAL A 448 -8.16 -0.17 3.79
CA VAL A 448 -8.32 0.25 5.20
C VAL A 448 -9.64 1.01 5.40
N LYS A 449 -10.08 1.80 4.41
CA LYS A 449 -11.38 2.50 4.39
C LYS A 449 -12.60 1.57 4.57
N HIS A 450 -12.52 0.29 4.16
CA HIS A 450 -13.59 -0.71 4.36
C HIS A 450 -13.36 -1.62 5.57
N GLY A 451 -12.38 -1.31 6.43
CA GLY A 451 -12.14 -2.04 7.67
C GLY A 451 -11.24 -3.27 7.53
N TRP A 452 -10.53 -3.43 6.41
CA TRP A 452 -9.42 -4.39 6.32
C TRP A 452 -8.32 -4.02 7.34
N ARG A 453 -7.68 -5.06 7.91
CA ARG A 453 -6.56 -4.96 8.83
C ARG A 453 -5.55 -6.05 8.49
N TYR A 454 -4.26 -5.73 8.55
CA TYR A 454 -3.20 -6.73 8.44
C TYR A 454 -3.34 -7.77 9.58
N PRO A 455 -3.16 -9.08 9.32
CA PRO A 455 -2.80 -9.71 8.04
C PRO A 455 -4.01 -10.29 7.27
N GLY A 456 -5.20 -9.69 7.25
CA GLY A 456 -6.39 -10.26 6.61
C GLY A 456 -6.22 -10.62 5.12
N ILE A 457 -6.91 -11.67 4.63
CA ILE A 457 -6.82 -12.16 3.24
C ILE A 457 -7.33 -11.19 2.15
N GLY A 458 -8.07 -10.15 2.52
CA GLY A 458 -8.69 -9.23 1.56
C GLY A 458 -9.98 -9.78 0.93
N GLU A 459 -10.55 -9.06 -0.04
CA GLU A 459 -11.72 -9.53 -0.82
C GLU A 459 -11.54 -9.26 -2.33
N PHE A 460 -12.12 -10.14 -3.16
CA PHE A 460 -12.20 -9.95 -4.61
C PHE A 460 -13.04 -8.71 -4.97
N GLN A 461 -12.53 -7.85 -5.85
CA GLN A 461 -13.12 -6.53 -6.16
C GLN A 461 -13.88 -6.47 -7.50
N CYS A 462 -14.53 -7.58 -7.88
CA CYS A 462 -15.09 -7.81 -9.22
C CYS A 462 -16.63 -7.75 -9.30
N TYR A 463 -17.30 -7.10 -8.35
CA TYR A 463 -18.77 -7.15 -8.24
C TYR A 463 -19.50 -5.96 -8.90
N ASP A 464 -18.80 -5.10 -9.63
CA ASP A 464 -19.46 -4.09 -10.47
C ASP A 464 -20.11 -4.72 -11.71
N LYS A 465 -21.11 -4.05 -12.29
CA LYS A 465 -21.87 -4.62 -13.42
C LYS A 465 -21.04 -4.92 -14.67
N TYR A 466 -19.90 -4.26 -14.88
CA TYR A 466 -19.05 -4.47 -16.05
C TYR A 466 -18.15 -5.69 -15.87
N PHE A 467 -17.56 -5.87 -14.68
CA PHE A 467 -16.89 -7.13 -14.32
C PHE A 467 -17.86 -8.31 -14.35
N LEU A 468 -19.05 -8.20 -13.75
CA LEU A 468 -20.05 -9.27 -13.77
C LEU A 468 -20.51 -9.62 -15.20
N LYS A 469 -20.64 -8.64 -16.09
CA LYS A 469 -20.88 -8.83 -17.54
C LYS A 469 -19.71 -9.55 -18.24
N SER A 470 -18.47 -9.19 -17.91
CA SER A 470 -17.25 -9.84 -18.43
C SER A 470 -17.13 -11.30 -17.97
N LEU A 471 -17.34 -11.55 -16.67
CA LEU A 471 -17.33 -12.88 -16.07
C LEU A 471 -18.41 -13.78 -16.68
N LYS A 472 -19.64 -13.27 -16.81
CA LYS A 472 -20.74 -13.99 -17.45
C LYS A 472 -20.41 -14.40 -18.88
N LYS A 473 -19.92 -13.47 -19.70
CA LYS A 473 -19.50 -13.76 -21.08
C LYS A 473 -18.40 -14.84 -21.13
N THR A 474 -17.46 -14.80 -20.19
CA THR A 474 -16.35 -15.75 -20.11
C THR A 474 -16.84 -17.15 -19.68
N ALA A 475 -17.77 -17.21 -18.72
CA ALA A 475 -18.39 -18.45 -18.24
C ALA A 475 -19.26 -19.12 -19.32
N GLU A 476 -20.04 -18.31 -20.07
CA GLU A 476 -20.81 -18.76 -21.23
C GLU A 476 -19.89 -19.31 -22.33
N ALA A 477 -18.82 -18.60 -22.68
CA ALA A 477 -17.84 -19.05 -23.67
C ALA A 477 -17.08 -20.33 -23.26
N ARG A 478 -16.93 -20.57 -21.95
CA ARG A 478 -16.35 -21.80 -21.39
C ARG A 478 -17.32 -22.99 -21.42
N GLY A 479 -18.62 -22.77 -21.67
CA GLY A 479 -19.68 -23.77 -21.61
C GLY A 479 -20.26 -24.00 -20.20
N HIS A 480 -19.91 -23.16 -19.22
CA HIS A 480 -20.30 -23.29 -17.82
C HIS A 480 -20.97 -22.01 -17.30
N PRO A 481 -22.17 -21.63 -17.80
CA PRO A 481 -22.82 -20.36 -17.44
C PRO A 481 -23.13 -20.21 -15.94
N PHE A 482 -23.18 -21.31 -15.18
CA PHE A 482 -23.35 -21.29 -13.73
C PHE A 482 -22.09 -20.82 -12.96
N TRP A 483 -20.93 -20.75 -13.62
CA TRP A 483 -19.70 -20.13 -13.08
C TRP A 483 -19.67 -18.60 -13.22
N ALA A 484 -20.74 -17.97 -13.70
CA ALA A 484 -20.86 -16.53 -13.90
C ALA A 484 -21.04 -15.70 -12.60
N ARG A 485 -20.25 -15.98 -11.55
CA ARG A 485 -20.30 -15.32 -10.25
C ARG A 485 -18.96 -15.35 -9.52
N GLY A 486 -18.78 -14.53 -8.50
CA GLY A 486 -17.64 -14.60 -7.57
C GLY A 486 -17.78 -15.76 -6.57
N PRO A 487 -16.70 -16.20 -5.92
CA PRO A 487 -16.72 -17.34 -4.98
C PRO A 487 -17.53 -17.04 -3.72
N ASP A 488 -18.48 -17.93 -3.41
CA ASP A 488 -19.45 -17.73 -2.33
C ASP A 488 -18.88 -17.97 -0.92
N ASN A 489 -17.74 -18.66 -0.83
CA ASN A 489 -17.10 -19.19 0.38
C ASN A 489 -15.69 -18.62 0.63
N ALA A 490 -15.36 -17.46 0.03
CA ALA A 490 -14.07 -16.79 0.13
C ALA A 490 -13.84 -15.98 1.42
N GLY A 491 -14.71 -16.09 2.43
CA GLY A 491 -14.61 -15.32 3.67
C GLY A 491 -14.93 -13.83 3.49
N SER A 492 -14.28 -12.98 4.28
CA SER A 492 -14.31 -11.52 4.20
C SER A 492 -12.90 -10.93 4.41
N TYR A 493 -12.76 -9.61 4.29
CA TYR A 493 -11.46 -8.89 4.35
C TYR A 493 -10.48 -9.39 5.43
N ASN A 494 -10.99 -9.71 6.62
CA ASN A 494 -10.20 -10.05 7.81
C ASN A 494 -10.21 -11.54 8.16
N SER A 495 -10.76 -12.41 7.32
CA SER A 495 -10.64 -13.86 7.49
C SER A 495 -9.19 -14.32 7.33
N GLN A 496 -8.87 -15.50 7.88
CA GLN A 496 -7.66 -16.26 7.60
C GLN A 496 -7.93 -17.35 6.55
N PRO A 497 -6.95 -17.82 5.75
CA PRO A 497 -7.20 -18.75 4.65
C PRO A 497 -7.92 -20.03 5.09
N HIS A 498 -7.51 -20.60 6.23
CA HIS A 498 -8.04 -21.85 6.79
C HIS A 498 -9.47 -21.73 7.34
N GLU A 499 -9.98 -20.52 7.58
CA GLU A 499 -11.37 -20.28 8.00
C GLU A 499 -12.35 -20.30 6.81
N THR A 500 -11.84 -20.26 5.58
CA THR A 500 -12.64 -20.15 4.35
C THR A 500 -12.71 -21.47 3.60
N GLY A 501 -13.83 -21.75 2.94
CA GLY A 501 -13.94 -22.92 2.05
C GLY A 501 -13.19 -22.74 0.72
N PHE A 502 -12.88 -21.49 0.35
CA PHE A 502 -12.19 -21.20 -0.90
C PHE A 502 -10.67 -21.29 -0.78
N PHE A 503 -10.06 -20.75 0.28
CA PHE A 503 -8.60 -20.60 0.42
C PHE A 503 -7.93 -21.58 1.39
N CYS A 504 -8.67 -22.46 2.06
CA CYS A 504 -8.08 -23.50 2.90
C CYS A 504 -7.27 -24.51 2.06
N ASP A 505 -6.43 -25.32 2.70
CA ASP A 505 -5.65 -26.35 2.01
C ASP A 505 -6.58 -27.38 1.35
N GLY A 506 -6.45 -27.53 0.02
CA GLY A 506 -7.37 -28.34 -0.80
C GLY A 506 -8.74 -27.70 -1.07
N GLY A 507 -8.92 -26.42 -0.75
CA GLY A 507 -10.15 -25.65 -0.98
C GLY A 507 -10.44 -25.34 -2.45
N ASP A 508 -11.57 -24.66 -2.68
CA ASP A 508 -12.11 -24.45 -4.04
C ASP A 508 -11.20 -23.66 -4.99
N TYR A 509 -10.20 -22.91 -4.49
CA TYR A 509 -9.22 -22.18 -5.31
C TYR A 509 -8.50 -23.06 -6.33
N ASP A 510 -8.18 -24.31 -5.97
CA ASP A 510 -7.50 -25.28 -6.83
C ASP A 510 -8.47 -26.18 -7.61
N GLY A 511 -9.78 -26.07 -7.34
CA GLY A 511 -10.84 -26.77 -8.07
C GLY A 511 -11.12 -26.18 -9.46
N TYR A 512 -11.88 -26.89 -10.29
CA TYR A 512 -12.21 -26.46 -11.67
C TYR A 512 -12.81 -25.04 -11.74
N TYR A 513 -13.66 -24.69 -10.77
CA TYR A 513 -14.26 -23.37 -10.67
C TYR A 513 -13.26 -22.30 -10.19
N GLY A 514 -12.49 -22.56 -9.14
CA GLY A 514 -11.48 -21.63 -8.65
C GLY A 514 -10.42 -21.31 -9.69
N ARG A 515 -9.86 -22.34 -10.35
CA ARG A 515 -8.91 -22.17 -11.47
C ARG A 515 -9.51 -21.38 -12.64
N PHE A 516 -10.80 -21.55 -12.95
CA PHE A 516 -11.50 -20.73 -13.95
C PHE A 516 -11.63 -19.26 -13.51
N PHE A 517 -12.11 -19.03 -12.29
CA PHE A 517 -12.38 -17.69 -11.76
C PHE A 517 -11.08 -16.89 -11.57
N LEU A 518 -10.06 -17.48 -10.96
CA LEU A 518 -8.76 -16.85 -10.72
C LEU A 518 -8.03 -16.55 -12.04
N ASN A 519 -8.10 -17.46 -13.02
CA ASN A 519 -7.53 -17.20 -14.35
C ASN A 519 -8.23 -16.02 -15.04
N TRP A 520 -9.56 -15.91 -14.95
CA TRP A 520 -10.29 -14.75 -15.47
C TRP A 520 -9.91 -13.45 -14.73
N TYR A 521 -9.90 -13.47 -13.40
CA TYR A 521 -9.64 -12.29 -12.56
C TYR A 521 -8.21 -11.73 -12.79
N ALA A 522 -7.20 -12.61 -12.81
CA ALA A 522 -5.82 -12.24 -13.15
C ALA A 522 -5.65 -11.88 -14.64
N ARG A 523 -6.44 -12.47 -15.56
CA ARG A 523 -6.42 -12.08 -16.97
C ARG A 523 -6.87 -10.63 -17.16
N ILE A 524 -7.88 -10.14 -16.45
CA ILE A 524 -8.27 -8.72 -16.60
C ILE A 524 -7.17 -7.78 -16.10
N LEU A 525 -6.47 -8.12 -15.00
CA LEU A 525 -5.29 -7.37 -14.52
C LEU A 525 -4.21 -7.28 -15.60
N VAL A 526 -3.84 -8.42 -16.19
CA VAL A 526 -2.82 -8.49 -17.25
C VAL A 526 -3.28 -7.75 -18.52
N ASP A 527 -4.54 -7.91 -18.92
CA ASP A 527 -5.11 -7.24 -20.11
C ASP A 527 -5.23 -5.72 -19.91
N HIS A 528 -5.47 -5.24 -18.68
CA HIS A 528 -5.46 -3.81 -18.34
C HIS A 528 -4.05 -3.23 -18.49
N GLY A 529 -3.07 -3.82 -17.79
CA GLY A 529 -1.67 -3.40 -17.87
C GLY A 529 -1.14 -3.41 -19.31
N ASP A 530 -1.47 -4.45 -20.10
CA ASP A 530 -1.08 -4.54 -21.51
C ASP A 530 -1.58 -3.37 -22.36
N GLN A 531 -2.83 -2.93 -22.13
CA GLN A 531 -3.45 -1.86 -22.90
C GLN A 531 -2.92 -0.49 -22.50
N VAL A 532 -2.84 -0.21 -21.20
CA VAL A 532 -2.39 1.11 -20.71
C VAL A 532 -0.90 1.30 -21.00
N LEU A 533 -0.06 0.29 -20.81
CA LEU A 533 1.37 0.37 -21.14
C LEU A 533 1.63 0.48 -22.65
N SER A 534 0.80 -0.17 -23.50
CA SER A 534 0.88 0.03 -24.95
C SER A 534 0.58 1.48 -25.36
N LEU A 535 -0.32 2.17 -24.65
CA LEU A 535 -0.67 3.57 -24.89
C LEU A 535 0.38 4.52 -24.29
N ALA A 536 0.94 4.19 -23.12
CA ALA A 536 2.04 4.94 -22.52
C ALA A 536 3.31 4.89 -23.39
N LYS A 537 3.65 3.72 -23.95
CA LYS A 537 4.75 3.54 -24.90
C LYS A 537 4.60 4.41 -26.14
N LEU A 538 3.36 4.61 -26.62
CA LEU A 538 3.06 5.49 -27.74
C LEU A 538 3.13 6.98 -27.36
N ALA A 539 2.72 7.33 -26.13
CA ALA A 539 2.78 8.70 -25.63
C ALA A 539 4.20 9.16 -25.26
N PHE A 540 5.06 8.24 -24.83
CA PHE A 540 6.41 8.52 -24.31
C PHE A 540 7.50 7.81 -25.13
N GLU A 541 7.34 7.77 -26.46
CA GLU A 541 8.33 7.20 -27.36
C GLU A 541 9.71 7.83 -27.15
N GLY A 542 10.73 7.00 -26.92
CA GLY A 542 12.10 7.42 -26.58
C GLY A 542 12.40 7.53 -25.08
N THR A 543 11.39 7.56 -24.22
CA THR A 543 11.56 7.65 -22.75
C THR A 543 11.31 6.30 -22.09
N GLN A 544 11.99 6.04 -20.97
CA GLN A 544 11.71 4.85 -20.15
C GLN A 544 10.33 4.96 -19.48
N ILE A 545 9.52 3.91 -19.59
CA ILE A 545 8.27 3.77 -18.84
C ILE A 545 8.41 2.71 -17.76
N ALA A 546 7.74 2.90 -16.63
CA ALA A 546 7.72 1.94 -15.52
C ALA A 546 6.29 1.59 -15.09
N ALA A 547 6.14 0.42 -14.46
CA ALA A 547 4.91 -0.01 -13.83
C ALA A 547 5.20 -0.46 -12.40
N LYS A 548 4.38 0.00 -11.45
CA LYS A 548 4.55 -0.31 -10.03
C LYS A 548 3.80 -1.58 -9.63
N LEU A 549 4.46 -2.41 -8.82
CA LEU A 549 3.93 -3.67 -8.31
C LEU A 549 4.20 -3.78 -6.80
N LEU A 550 3.17 -4.13 -6.02
CA LEU A 550 3.24 -4.25 -4.56
C LEU A 550 3.66 -5.66 -4.13
N GLY A 551 4.58 -5.75 -3.15
CA GLY A 551 4.91 -6.99 -2.46
C GLY A 551 3.86 -7.40 -1.42
N ILE A 552 2.91 -8.27 -1.80
CA ILE A 552 1.90 -8.82 -0.89
C ILE A 552 2.47 -10.08 -0.21
N HIS A 553 3.19 -9.87 0.88
CA HIS A 553 4.01 -10.90 1.53
C HIS A 553 3.29 -11.78 2.56
N TRP A 554 2.09 -11.40 3.02
CA TRP A 554 1.33 -12.16 4.03
C TRP A 554 0.50 -13.28 3.37
N TRP A 555 0.35 -14.40 4.09
CA TRP A 555 -0.14 -15.70 3.59
C TRP A 555 0.70 -16.36 2.47
N TYR A 556 1.83 -15.80 2.07
CA TYR A 556 2.72 -16.39 1.05
C TYR A 556 3.23 -17.80 1.44
N LYS A 557 3.26 -18.15 2.74
CA LYS A 557 3.62 -19.51 3.21
C LYS A 557 2.43 -20.48 3.26
N THR A 558 1.26 -20.10 2.75
CA THR A 558 0.08 -20.98 2.65
C THR A 558 -0.07 -21.49 1.21
N ALA A 559 -0.65 -22.68 1.00
CA ALA A 559 -0.75 -23.24 -0.35
C ALA A 559 -1.57 -22.35 -1.33
N SER A 560 -2.55 -21.61 -0.80
CA SER A 560 -3.44 -20.77 -1.58
C SER A 560 -2.92 -19.35 -1.85
N HIS A 561 -1.93 -18.84 -1.11
CA HIS A 561 -1.44 -17.46 -1.27
C HIS A 561 -2.58 -16.41 -1.27
N ALA A 562 -3.53 -16.55 -0.32
CA ALA A 562 -4.86 -15.94 -0.43
C ALA A 562 -4.88 -14.41 -0.68
N ALA A 563 -3.98 -13.64 -0.09
CA ALA A 563 -3.92 -12.19 -0.28
C ALA A 563 -3.40 -11.78 -1.68
N GLU A 564 -2.49 -12.55 -2.26
CA GLU A 564 -2.06 -12.39 -3.65
C GLU A 564 -3.23 -12.67 -4.60
N LEU A 565 -3.98 -13.75 -4.35
CA LEU A 565 -5.16 -14.11 -5.15
C LEU A 565 -6.23 -13.02 -5.15
N THR A 566 -6.58 -12.45 -3.99
CA THR A 566 -7.60 -11.38 -3.91
C THR A 566 -7.12 -10.09 -4.56
N ALA A 567 -5.81 -9.80 -4.50
CA ALA A 567 -5.18 -8.67 -5.19
C ALA A 567 -5.02 -8.85 -6.71
N GLY A 568 -5.23 -10.06 -7.23
CA GLY A 568 -5.21 -10.38 -8.67
C GLY A 568 -3.97 -11.12 -9.15
N PHE A 569 -2.99 -11.38 -8.28
CA PHE A 569 -1.83 -12.19 -8.60
C PHE A 569 -2.22 -13.66 -8.42
N TYR A 570 -2.43 -14.38 -9.53
CA TYR A 570 -2.76 -15.80 -9.48
C TYR A 570 -1.50 -16.64 -9.20
N ASN A 571 -0.99 -16.54 -7.97
CA ASN A 571 0.30 -17.09 -7.53
C ASN A 571 0.16 -18.15 -6.41
N PRO A 572 -0.72 -19.16 -6.50
CA PRO A 572 -0.72 -20.26 -5.53
C PRO A 572 0.58 -21.07 -5.64
N CYS A 573 0.91 -21.88 -4.64
CA CYS A 573 2.21 -22.56 -4.55
C CYS A 573 2.54 -23.53 -5.72
N ASN A 574 1.56 -23.81 -6.59
CA ASN A 574 1.69 -24.66 -7.78
C ASN A 574 1.71 -23.89 -9.12
N HIS A 575 1.71 -22.55 -9.12
CA HIS A 575 1.64 -21.72 -10.32
C HIS A 575 2.25 -20.32 -10.12
N ASP A 576 3.22 -19.95 -10.95
CA ASP A 576 3.82 -18.60 -10.95
C ASP A 576 2.85 -17.55 -11.52
N GLY A 577 2.33 -16.69 -10.65
CA GLY A 577 1.43 -15.59 -11.01
C GLY A 577 2.12 -14.35 -11.60
N TYR A 578 3.43 -14.19 -11.38
CA TYR A 578 4.18 -13.00 -11.79
C TYR A 578 4.70 -13.10 -13.22
N ALA A 579 4.98 -14.31 -13.73
CA ALA A 579 5.44 -14.54 -15.10
C ALA A 579 4.58 -13.84 -16.19
N ALA A 580 3.26 -13.79 -16.02
CA ALA A 580 2.35 -13.13 -16.96
C ALA A 580 2.45 -11.59 -16.92
N ILE A 581 2.68 -11.01 -15.74
CA ILE A 581 2.88 -9.57 -15.55
C ILE A 581 4.23 -9.18 -16.14
N VAL A 582 5.28 -9.91 -15.78
CA VAL A 582 6.62 -9.78 -16.35
C VAL A 582 6.59 -9.87 -17.88
N ALA A 583 5.82 -10.78 -18.48
CA ALA A 583 5.70 -10.88 -19.92
C ALA A 583 5.10 -9.62 -20.60
N ILE A 584 4.11 -8.96 -20.00
CA ILE A 584 3.57 -7.70 -20.56
C ILE A 584 4.54 -6.53 -20.37
N LEU A 585 5.28 -6.47 -19.25
CA LEU A 585 6.32 -5.46 -19.05
C LEU A 585 7.41 -5.60 -20.12
N LYS A 586 7.90 -6.82 -20.38
CA LYS A 586 8.87 -7.10 -21.46
C LYS A 586 8.33 -6.74 -22.85
N LYS A 587 7.07 -7.07 -23.15
CA LYS A 587 6.43 -6.74 -24.44
C LYS A 587 6.46 -5.23 -24.73
N HIS A 588 6.26 -4.41 -23.70
CA HIS A 588 6.29 -2.94 -23.84
C HIS A 588 7.67 -2.34 -23.64
N GLY A 589 8.62 -3.06 -23.02
CA GLY A 589 9.90 -2.49 -22.60
C GLY A 589 9.75 -1.63 -21.35
N ALA A 590 8.75 -1.93 -20.52
CA ALA A 590 8.51 -1.25 -19.26
C ALA A 590 9.40 -1.84 -18.15
N ILE A 591 9.92 -0.95 -17.31
CA ILE A 591 10.66 -1.26 -16.08
C ILE A 591 9.67 -1.75 -15.03
N LEU A 592 10.06 -2.76 -14.26
CA LEU A 592 9.33 -3.12 -13.05
C LEU A 592 9.80 -2.21 -11.91
N ASN A 593 8.92 -1.38 -11.34
CA ASN A 593 9.18 -0.78 -10.03
C ASN A 593 8.55 -1.68 -8.96
N PHE A 594 9.36 -2.27 -8.10
CA PHE A 594 8.90 -3.17 -7.04
C PHE A 594 9.27 -2.62 -5.67
N SER A 595 8.26 -2.32 -4.85
CA SER A 595 8.46 -1.87 -3.48
C SER A 595 8.97 -3.02 -2.62
N CYS A 596 10.25 -2.97 -2.24
CA CYS A 596 10.81 -3.94 -1.31
C CYS A 596 10.22 -3.67 0.08
N SER A 597 9.60 -4.67 0.71
CA SER A 597 9.12 -4.52 2.08
C SER A 597 10.28 -4.61 3.07
N GLU A 598 10.98 -3.50 3.36
CA GLU A 598 12.03 -3.50 4.38
C GLU A 598 11.43 -3.47 5.79
N LEU A 599 11.00 -4.62 6.30
CA LEU A 599 10.92 -4.96 7.72
C LEU A 599 10.86 -6.50 7.82
N TRP A 600 11.55 -7.16 8.75
CA TRP A 600 11.75 -6.74 10.14
C TRP A 600 13.17 -6.96 10.67
N ALA A 601 13.62 -6.03 11.51
CA ALA A 601 14.59 -6.37 12.54
C ALA A 601 13.89 -7.20 13.63
N VAL A 602 14.31 -8.46 13.78
CA VAL A 602 14.34 -9.41 14.93
C VAL A 602 13.25 -9.36 16.05
N ASP A 603 12.67 -8.22 16.41
CA ASP A 603 11.99 -7.99 17.70
C ASP A 603 10.44 -8.06 17.65
N GLN A 604 9.80 -8.04 16.48
CA GLN A 604 8.32 -8.19 16.34
C GLN A 604 7.86 -9.52 15.75
N GLN A 605 8.78 -10.47 15.52
CA GLN A 605 8.43 -11.81 15.02
C GLN A 605 7.64 -12.65 16.04
N VAL A 606 7.52 -12.17 17.29
CA VAL A 606 6.80 -12.82 18.40
C VAL A 606 5.27 -12.63 18.29
N ASP A 607 4.80 -11.50 17.75
CA ASP A 607 3.36 -11.13 17.77
C ASP A 607 2.59 -11.48 16.49
N PHE A 608 3.27 -11.78 15.37
CA PHE A 608 2.63 -12.00 14.05
C PHE A 608 3.02 -13.31 13.35
N ALA A 609 3.39 -14.35 14.09
CA ALA A 609 3.62 -15.69 13.51
C ALA A 609 2.42 -16.21 12.71
N GLU A 610 1.20 -15.82 13.11
CA GLU A 610 -0.07 -16.13 12.44
C GLU A 610 -0.20 -15.56 11.01
N ALA A 611 0.65 -14.61 10.59
CA ALA A 611 0.54 -13.98 9.28
C ALA A 611 1.07 -14.85 8.10
N HIS A 612 1.72 -15.99 8.39
CA HIS A 612 2.34 -16.88 7.39
C HIS A 612 3.13 -16.15 6.29
N SER A 613 3.91 -15.15 6.71
CA SER A 613 4.52 -14.16 5.82
C SER A 613 5.88 -14.59 5.28
N ASP A 614 6.21 -14.19 4.05
CA ASP A 614 7.54 -14.35 3.44
C ASP A 614 7.95 -13.21 2.49
N PRO A 615 8.36 -12.04 3.02
CA PRO A 615 8.80 -10.94 2.16
C PRO A 615 10.09 -11.27 1.40
N GLU A 616 10.99 -12.08 1.95
CA GLU A 616 12.25 -12.46 1.29
C GLU A 616 12.01 -13.43 0.14
N GLY A 617 11.18 -14.46 0.36
CA GLY A 617 10.76 -15.40 -0.68
C GLY A 617 10.02 -14.71 -1.83
N LEU A 618 9.15 -13.74 -1.52
CA LEU A 618 8.43 -12.95 -2.51
C LEU A 618 9.35 -12.02 -3.32
N VAL A 619 10.22 -11.26 -2.65
CA VAL A 619 11.25 -10.43 -3.31
C VAL A 619 12.09 -11.31 -4.24
N TRP A 620 12.52 -12.48 -3.78
CA TRP A 620 13.29 -13.42 -4.59
C TRP A 620 12.49 -13.89 -5.82
N GLN A 621 11.22 -14.28 -5.67
CA GLN A 621 10.40 -14.71 -6.82
C GLN A 621 10.26 -13.60 -7.86
N VAL A 622 9.86 -12.40 -7.43
CA VAL A 622 9.53 -11.29 -8.34
C VAL A 622 10.78 -10.76 -9.06
N LEU A 623 11.90 -10.60 -8.34
CA LEU A 623 13.15 -10.14 -8.93
C LEU A 623 13.69 -11.13 -9.97
N ASN A 624 13.76 -12.42 -9.64
CA ASN A 624 14.26 -13.42 -10.59
C ASN A 624 13.34 -13.56 -11.80
N ALA A 625 12.00 -13.53 -11.62
CA ALA A 625 11.06 -13.56 -12.75
C ALA A 625 11.31 -12.40 -13.74
N ALA A 626 11.46 -11.17 -13.24
CA ALA A 626 11.74 -10.00 -14.08
C ALA A 626 13.13 -10.08 -14.74
N TRP A 627 14.14 -10.45 -13.96
CA TRP A 627 15.52 -10.50 -14.42
C TRP A 627 15.80 -11.64 -15.41
N ASP A 628 15.19 -12.83 -15.27
CA ASP A 628 15.41 -13.97 -16.17
C ASP A 628 14.87 -13.74 -17.58
N VAL A 629 13.90 -12.83 -17.72
CA VAL A 629 13.47 -12.35 -19.03
C VAL A 629 14.20 -11.06 -19.46
N GLY A 630 15.10 -10.52 -18.66
CA GLY A 630 15.93 -9.34 -18.98
C GLY A 630 15.21 -7.99 -18.85
N ILE A 631 14.25 -7.85 -17.94
CA ILE A 631 13.63 -6.55 -17.62
C ILE A 631 14.46 -5.85 -16.52
N PRO A 632 14.74 -4.54 -16.65
CA PRO A 632 15.33 -3.78 -15.56
C PRO A 632 14.35 -3.63 -14.40
N VAL A 633 14.87 -3.69 -13.17
CA VAL A 633 14.08 -3.47 -11.95
C VAL A 633 14.51 -2.17 -11.28
N ALA A 634 13.55 -1.30 -11.00
CA ALA A 634 13.68 -0.20 -10.05
C ALA A 634 13.02 -0.61 -8.72
N SER A 635 13.38 0.06 -7.63
CA SER A 635 12.79 -0.22 -6.32
C SER A 635 12.66 1.04 -5.48
N GLU A 636 11.82 0.94 -4.45
CA GLU A 636 11.52 1.97 -3.47
C GLU A 636 11.28 1.32 -2.11
N ASN A 637 11.55 2.05 -1.02
CA ASN A 637 11.34 1.54 0.33
C ASN A 637 9.87 1.63 0.74
N ALA A 638 9.27 0.49 1.11
CA ALA A 638 7.84 0.43 1.43
C ALA A 638 7.45 1.23 2.68
N LEU A 639 8.40 1.44 3.61
CA LEU A 639 8.20 2.17 4.86
C LEU A 639 9.37 3.12 5.15
N PRO A 640 9.15 4.23 5.89
CA PRO A 640 10.19 5.23 6.12
C PRO A 640 11.44 4.66 6.81
N CYS A 641 12.59 4.77 6.15
CA CYS A 641 13.85 4.13 6.53
C CYS A 641 14.88 5.18 6.98
N TYR A 642 15.20 5.24 8.27
CA TYR A 642 16.08 6.28 8.82
C TYR A 642 17.38 5.77 9.43
N ASP A 643 17.56 4.45 9.53
CA ASP A 643 18.71 3.84 10.18
C ASP A 643 19.59 3.01 9.23
N ARG A 644 20.82 2.81 9.70
CA ARG A 644 21.91 2.11 8.99
C ARG A 644 21.60 0.62 8.72
N VAL A 645 20.79 -0.03 9.55
CA VAL A 645 20.42 -1.45 9.38
C VAL A 645 19.46 -1.61 8.21
N MET A 646 18.44 -0.76 8.13
CA MET A 646 17.49 -0.73 7.02
C MET A 646 18.20 -0.36 5.70
N TYR A 647 19.04 0.69 5.69
CA TYR A 647 19.82 1.05 4.49
C TYR A 647 20.73 -0.08 4.00
N ASN A 648 21.35 -0.86 4.89
CA ASN A 648 22.14 -2.02 4.48
C ASN A 648 21.29 -3.12 3.83
N LYS A 649 20.07 -3.37 4.33
CA LYS A 649 19.13 -4.34 3.73
C LYS A 649 18.69 -3.91 2.33
N ILE A 650 18.46 -2.61 2.11
CA ILE A 650 18.20 -2.03 0.78
C ILE A 650 19.39 -2.29 -0.15
N LEU A 651 20.62 -2.00 0.31
CA LEU A 651 21.84 -2.19 -0.46
C LEU A 651 22.11 -3.65 -0.85
N ASP A 652 21.82 -4.60 0.04
CA ASP A 652 21.98 -6.03 -0.26
C ASP A 652 20.96 -6.53 -1.30
N ASN A 653 19.72 -6.03 -1.27
CA ASN A 653 18.72 -6.30 -2.30
C ASN A 653 19.07 -5.61 -3.64
N ALA A 654 19.55 -4.37 -3.58
CA ALA A 654 19.86 -3.56 -4.77
C ALA A 654 21.14 -4.03 -5.50
N LYS A 655 22.09 -4.62 -4.77
CA LYS A 655 23.37 -5.12 -5.27
C LYS A 655 23.64 -6.53 -4.70
N PRO A 656 22.91 -7.59 -5.10
CA PRO A 656 23.11 -8.93 -4.55
C PRO A 656 24.57 -9.40 -4.69
N LEU A 657 25.18 -9.89 -3.60
CA LEU A 657 26.62 -10.19 -3.56
C LEU A 657 27.03 -11.34 -4.50
N ASN A 658 26.17 -12.35 -4.62
CA ASN A 658 26.46 -13.62 -5.28
C ASN A 658 25.55 -13.86 -6.50
N ASP A 659 25.02 -12.81 -7.12
CA ASP A 659 24.29 -12.97 -8.38
C ASP A 659 25.26 -13.36 -9.51
N PRO A 660 25.05 -14.49 -10.21
CA PRO A 660 26.01 -15.03 -11.15
C PRO A 660 26.14 -14.18 -12.43
N ASP A 661 25.16 -13.33 -12.74
CA ASP A 661 25.11 -12.47 -13.92
C ASP A 661 25.38 -10.99 -13.59
N GLY A 662 25.68 -10.68 -12.32
CA GLY A 662 25.95 -9.32 -11.84
C GLY A 662 24.72 -8.40 -11.81
N ARG A 663 23.51 -8.97 -11.70
CA ARG A 663 22.25 -8.23 -11.73
C ARG A 663 22.13 -7.30 -10.52
N HIS A 664 21.53 -6.13 -10.73
CA HIS A 664 21.36 -5.06 -9.75
C HIS A 664 20.17 -4.18 -10.14
N PHE A 665 19.72 -3.30 -9.24
CA PHE A 665 18.64 -2.36 -9.57
C PHE A 665 19.12 -1.27 -10.55
N LEU A 666 18.24 -0.87 -11.46
CA LEU A 666 18.44 0.21 -12.41
C LEU A 666 18.45 1.59 -11.72
N SER A 667 17.62 1.76 -10.69
CA SER A 667 17.52 2.96 -9.87
C SER A 667 16.81 2.63 -8.55
N PHE A 668 17.01 3.46 -7.54
CA PHE A 668 16.27 3.38 -6.28
C PHE A 668 15.62 4.72 -5.94
N THR A 669 14.36 4.70 -5.48
CA THR A 669 13.64 5.90 -5.03
C THR A 669 13.35 5.85 -3.54
N TYR A 670 13.88 6.81 -2.80
CA TYR A 670 13.64 6.94 -1.37
C TYR A 670 12.28 7.57 -1.07
N LEU A 671 11.45 6.85 -0.30
CA LEU A 671 10.17 7.30 0.25
C LEU A 671 10.37 7.77 1.70
N ARG A 672 10.24 9.07 2.02
CA ARG A 672 9.93 10.25 1.18
C ARG A 672 10.69 11.46 1.73
N LEU A 673 10.89 12.50 0.92
CA LEU A 673 11.37 13.80 1.40
C LEU A 673 10.47 14.31 2.54
N SER A 674 11.06 14.43 3.73
CA SER A 674 10.37 14.87 4.95
C SER A 674 11.31 15.75 5.79
N PRO A 675 10.77 16.51 6.77
CA PRO A 675 11.62 17.22 7.75
C PRO A 675 12.55 16.28 8.52
N LEU A 676 12.10 15.04 8.81
CA LEU A 676 12.87 14.02 9.54
C LEU A 676 14.07 13.50 8.73
N LEU A 677 13.95 13.37 7.41
CA LEU A 677 15.09 13.09 6.52
C LEU A 677 16.16 14.19 6.57
N MET A 678 15.72 15.44 6.81
CA MET A 678 16.59 16.62 6.87
C MET A 678 17.19 16.86 8.27
N GLU A 679 16.87 16.02 9.26
CA GLU A 679 17.53 16.07 10.57
C GLU A 679 18.97 15.56 10.48
N ARG A 680 19.88 16.19 11.24
CA ARG A 680 21.33 16.01 11.06
C ARG A 680 21.80 14.55 11.10
N GLN A 681 21.26 13.73 12.02
CA GLN A 681 21.69 12.33 12.14
C GLN A 681 21.17 11.49 10.96
N THR A 682 19.88 11.61 10.66
CA THR A 682 19.21 10.95 9.54
C THR A 682 19.86 11.28 8.20
N TYR A 683 20.16 12.57 7.98
CA TYR A 683 20.80 13.07 6.77
C TYR A 683 22.20 12.49 6.57
N MET A 684 23.01 12.33 7.64
CA MET A 684 24.35 11.73 7.53
C MET A 684 24.29 10.25 7.14
N GLU A 685 23.35 9.48 7.68
CA GLU A 685 23.16 8.08 7.27
C GLU A 685 22.56 7.97 5.84
N PHE A 686 21.67 8.90 5.45
CA PHE A 686 21.18 8.99 4.08
C PHE A 686 22.29 9.33 3.06
N GLU A 687 23.15 10.31 3.36
CA GLU A 687 24.31 10.65 2.50
C GLU A 687 25.26 9.46 2.37
N ARG A 688 25.48 8.71 3.46
CA ARG A 688 26.23 7.44 3.46
C ARG A 688 25.57 6.37 2.57
N PHE A 689 24.26 6.24 2.65
CA PHE A 689 23.49 5.32 1.81
C PHE A 689 23.61 5.66 0.33
N VAL A 690 23.44 6.94 -0.05
CA VAL A 690 23.61 7.41 -1.44
C VAL A 690 25.02 7.05 -1.97
N LYS A 691 26.08 7.34 -1.20
CA LYS A 691 27.45 6.97 -1.58
C LYS A 691 27.64 5.46 -1.80
N ARG A 692 27.06 4.62 -0.93
CA ARG A 692 27.09 3.16 -1.13
C ARG A 692 26.28 2.70 -2.35
N MET A 693 25.15 3.34 -2.65
CA MET A 693 24.38 3.10 -3.88
C MET A 693 25.18 3.48 -5.13
N HIS A 694 25.96 4.56 -5.07
CA HIS A 694 26.89 4.97 -6.13
C HIS A 694 28.15 4.10 -6.24
N GLY A 695 28.41 3.23 -5.27
CA GLY A 695 29.61 2.39 -5.24
C GLY A 695 30.86 3.13 -4.75
N GLU A 696 30.70 4.23 -4.03
CA GLU A 696 31.80 4.97 -3.41
C GLU A 696 32.26 4.33 -2.09
N ALA A 697 33.54 4.53 -1.75
CA ALA A 697 34.08 4.12 -0.47
C ALA A 697 33.60 5.05 0.65
N VAL A 698 32.93 4.49 1.67
CA VAL A 698 32.52 5.23 2.87
C VAL A 698 33.48 4.91 4.01
N LEU A 699 34.21 5.93 4.47
CA LEU A 699 34.99 5.84 5.70
C LEU A 699 34.03 5.77 6.90
N ASP A 700 34.09 4.67 7.65
CA ASP A 700 33.47 4.64 8.98
C ASP A 700 34.18 5.63 9.89
N LEU A 701 33.47 6.71 10.25
CA LEU A 701 33.83 7.53 11.40
C LEU A 701 33.81 6.61 12.63
N GLN A 702 34.99 6.40 13.23
CA GLN A 702 35.08 5.78 14.55
C GLN A 702 34.37 6.71 15.54
N VAL A 703 33.23 6.25 16.05
CA VAL A 703 32.45 6.88 17.13
C VAL A 703 33.11 6.58 18.48
#